data_AF-A0A937VSG2-F1
#
_entry.id   AF-A0A937VSG2-F1
#
_cell.length_a   1.000
_cell.length_b   1.000
_cell.length_c   1.000
_cell.angle_alpha   90.00
_cell.angle_beta   90.00
_cell.angle_gamma   90.00
#
_symmetry.space_group_name_H-M   'P 1'
#
loop_
_entity.id
_entity.type
_entity.pdbx_description
1 polymer ?
#
loop_
_entity_poly.entity_id
_entity_poly.type
_entity_poly.pdbx_seq_one_letter_code
_entity_poly.pdbx_strand_id
1 'polypeptide(L)'
;MKKIGGVIFLPLTVLFILFFVVLVWPFWNGQVVRSDTKVWPGVRVKIPDYWWEARKWLTAQKDFFRVLPLPMSKTYNVAFDWEQGYSGGDPMHWLSTQSFLFVNTGKTFKIPELVGGLIEREAKFKSLDKLLGFLNVKYLLLREDIRWDFLRGHNWWFKQTPENINLFLNQQKDLSLVKEIGKYKFYEIKPEYLLPHIYVPQVLTLVSGEAGAFVDIAPYLRPDEKEAVIITEQNEDKNNYLENQFNQSFIWQKPILLLKEETEKLSLGEVADSLPYTRILPSSRLYFLIQIKEYFGKLFSPFSKELGLRLTFTGKRLREVYGLLEKQSIPLVPQKSYVVKQINKELVLKTIKRSILEWQIIEKQVGKITDKDFKEKMAEEIKNQVLNQQAFLAALKEELAADQEEYFHSSIAELEKILEDRKQKDIEVDRITSGGNKKINSQEAIYQIEAPQDGQYELYVRDDQMAKYRDLSNNLISFTLDKEEKQERTIEFTDNNLISLGGLYLTKGLHEINLSVPSAYNLISDPSFEEGTWSGAVPMPLNLKSEINATQSADAFQGDFSLKLSSNQNNAVVFTPINNFAYGDIYKVSFAAKYAEGNQPYFGVWENDTESNLPDFNFQKINPRWGTADPQTLFSVLQDLPPDKNWRHYEFIIKPQDSTQSLGLAFFSLQLKVGKTVNLYDDVRVERIFTKPILLKGPLLKEAKNLPNIQFTKLRPTKYQVDVKNATEPYFLVFSESYHPGWQASVEGEHLMINGFANGWFIKKTGDYQIILDFRPQKIYYISMSISVLAFLTAMIFLLSKRRKNEGKK
;
A
#
# COMPACT_ATOMS: atom_id res chain seq x y z
N MET A 1 -72.06 29.99 8.48
CA MET A 1 -70.75 29.29 8.30
C MET A 1 -69.55 29.98 8.97
N LYS A 2 -69.51 31.31 9.16
CA LYS A 2 -68.34 32.02 9.76
C LYS A 2 -67.99 31.66 11.23
N LYS A 3 -68.95 31.23 12.07
CA LYS A 3 -68.68 30.87 13.48
C LYS A 3 -68.10 29.47 13.70
N ILE A 4 -68.25 28.56 12.73
CA ILE A 4 -67.74 27.18 12.84
C ILE A 4 -66.24 27.13 12.51
N GLY A 5 -65.77 28.03 11.62
CA GLY A 5 -64.35 28.17 11.30
C GLY A 5 -63.51 28.52 12.52
N GLY A 6 -63.89 29.52 13.32
CA GLY A 6 -63.12 29.90 14.52
C GLY A 6 -63.03 28.82 15.59
N VAL A 7 -64.07 27.99 15.74
CA VAL A 7 -64.13 26.92 16.76
C VAL A 7 -63.31 25.69 16.36
N ILE A 8 -63.09 25.45 15.06
CA ILE A 8 -62.30 24.30 14.56
C ILE A 8 -60.85 24.71 14.24
N PHE A 9 -60.65 25.88 13.61
CA PHE A 9 -59.31 26.33 13.22
C PHE A 9 -58.45 26.74 14.42
N LEU A 10 -59.01 27.37 15.46
CA LEU A 10 -58.24 27.75 16.65
C LEU A 10 -57.62 26.54 17.38
N PRO A 11 -58.37 25.47 17.73
CA PRO A 11 -57.77 24.30 18.35
C PRO A 11 -56.80 23.57 17.41
N LEU A 12 -57.06 23.53 16.10
CA LEU A 12 -56.09 22.98 15.13
C LEU A 12 -54.78 23.80 15.09
N THR A 13 -54.85 25.13 15.11
CA THR A 13 -53.67 26.01 15.16
C THR A 13 -52.92 25.84 16.48
N VAL A 14 -53.61 25.78 17.62
CA VAL A 14 -52.98 25.53 18.93
C VAL A 14 -52.33 24.15 18.96
N LEU A 15 -52.98 23.12 18.43
CA LEU A 15 -52.44 21.77 18.34
C LEU A 15 -51.22 21.71 17.41
N PHE A 16 -51.22 22.47 16.31
CA PHE A 16 -50.07 22.58 15.40
C PHE A 16 -48.89 23.31 16.06
N ILE A 17 -49.14 24.38 16.82
CA ILE A 17 -48.11 25.09 17.59
C ILE A 17 -47.54 24.17 18.68
N LEU A 18 -48.40 23.48 19.44
CA LEU A 18 -47.95 22.53 20.47
C LEU A 18 -47.14 21.38 19.86
N PHE A 19 -47.58 20.84 18.72
CA PHE A 19 -46.84 19.83 17.98
C PHE A 19 -45.46 20.36 17.53
N PHE A 20 -45.40 21.59 17.03
CA PHE A 20 -44.13 22.23 16.66
C PHE A 20 -43.22 22.45 17.88
N VAL A 21 -43.75 22.91 19.00
CA VAL A 21 -43.00 23.07 20.26
C VAL A 21 -42.45 21.73 20.76
N VAL A 22 -43.26 20.66 20.72
CA VAL A 22 -42.83 19.31 21.10
C VAL A 22 -41.73 18.79 20.15
N LEU A 23 -41.87 19.01 18.85
CA LEU A 23 -40.85 18.63 17.86
C LEU A 23 -39.53 19.40 18.02
N VAL A 24 -39.61 20.69 18.38
CA VAL A 24 -38.43 21.56 18.55
C VAL A 24 -37.85 21.49 19.97
N TRP A 25 -38.56 20.89 20.92
CA TRP A 25 -38.12 20.72 22.31
C TRP A 25 -36.68 20.17 22.45
N PRO A 26 -36.27 19.13 21.68
CA PRO A 26 -34.89 18.62 21.72
C PRO A 26 -33.82 19.63 21.26
N PHE A 27 -34.18 20.63 20.45
CA PHE A 27 -33.29 21.71 20.05
C PHE A 27 -33.13 22.75 21.17
N TRP A 28 -34.22 23.10 21.85
CA TRP A 28 -34.18 24.11 22.92
C TRP A 28 -33.45 23.64 24.18
N ASN A 29 -33.52 22.34 24.49
CA ASN A 29 -32.81 21.75 25.62
C ASN A 29 -31.44 21.13 25.24
N GLY A 30 -31.05 21.25 23.96
CA GLY A 30 -29.78 20.73 23.44
C GLY A 30 -29.68 19.20 23.43
N GLN A 31 -30.77 18.44 23.56
CA GLN A 31 -30.77 16.98 23.40
C GLN A 31 -30.36 16.52 22.00
N VAL A 32 -30.50 17.38 20.98
CA VAL A 32 -29.92 17.15 19.64
C VAL A 32 -28.38 17.14 19.64
N VAL A 33 -27.75 17.74 20.66
CA VAL A 33 -26.30 17.77 20.83
C VAL A 33 -25.89 16.64 21.78
N ARG A 34 -25.24 15.61 21.21
CA ARG A 34 -24.84 14.39 21.94
C ARG A 34 -24.04 14.73 23.20
N SER A 35 -24.50 14.24 24.33
CA SER A 35 -23.76 14.27 25.59
C SER A 35 -22.65 13.22 25.62
N ASP A 36 -21.71 13.39 26.54
CA ASP A 36 -20.66 12.41 26.76
C ASP A 36 -21.24 11.04 27.17
N THR A 37 -20.58 9.96 26.74
CA THR A 37 -20.95 8.58 27.09
C THR A 37 -19.70 7.79 27.45
N LYS A 38 -19.87 6.57 27.97
CA LYS A 38 -18.73 5.70 28.32
C LYS A 38 -17.76 5.49 27.15
N VAL A 39 -18.26 5.38 25.91
CA VAL A 39 -17.44 5.06 24.73
C VAL A 39 -17.30 6.24 23.76
N TRP A 40 -18.37 7.00 23.55
CA TRP A 40 -18.39 8.11 22.59
C TRP A 40 -18.24 9.46 23.29
N PRO A 41 -17.24 10.28 22.91
CA PRO A 41 -17.08 11.61 23.45
C PRO A 41 -18.30 12.51 23.17
N GLY A 42 -18.66 13.35 24.12
CA GLY A 42 -19.67 14.39 23.91
C GLY A 42 -19.25 15.42 22.84
N VAL A 43 -20.22 16.18 22.35
CA VAL A 43 -20.00 17.27 21.37
C VAL A 43 -20.52 18.62 21.87
N ARG A 44 -20.69 18.76 23.20
CA ARG A 44 -21.10 20.01 23.86
C ARG A 44 -19.93 20.97 24.11
N VAL A 45 -18.70 20.50 23.89
CA VAL A 45 -17.41 21.23 23.77
C VAL A 45 -17.22 22.36 24.79
N LYS A 46 -16.43 22.10 25.83
CA LYS A 46 -15.86 23.12 26.71
C LYS A 46 -14.34 22.98 26.70
N ILE A 47 -13.66 23.92 26.03
CA ILE A 47 -12.19 23.91 25.86
C ILE A 47 -11.53 24.22 27.21
N PRO A 48 -10.62 23.37 27.73
CA PRO A 48 -9.90 23.61 28.99
C PRO A 48 -8.94 24.82 28.94
N ASP A 49 -8.66 25.43 30.09
CA ASP A 49 -7.83 26.65 30.16
C ASP A 49 -6.38 26.46 29.67
N TYR A 50 -5.79 25.28 29.92
CA TYR A 50 -4.43 24.96 29.49
C TYR A 50 -4.25 24.99 27.97
N TRP A 51 -5.32 24.84 27.18
CA TRP A 51 -5.27 25.01 25.72
C TRP A 51 -4.96 26.46 25.33
N TRP A 52 -5.57 27.42 26.03
CA TRP A 52 -5.34 28.84 25.78
C TRP A 52 -3.94 29.28 26.21
N GLU A 53 -3.45 28.71 27.32
CA GLU A 53 -2.07 28.92 27.76
C GLU A 53 -1.06 28.34 26.78
N ALA A 54 -1.29 27.13 26.29
CA ALA A 54 -0.45 26.48 25.28
C ALA A 54 -0.42 27.28 23.98
N ARG A 55 -1.59 27.73 23.50
CA ARG A 55 -1.70 28.63 22.35
C ARG A 55 -0.89 29.91 22.57
N LYS A 56 -1.05 30.57 23.71
CA LYS A 56 -0.33 31.81 24.03
C LYS A 56 1.19 31.60 24.03
N TRP A 57 1.65 30.48 24.57
CA TRP A 57 3.06 30.10 24.59
C TRP A 57 3.61 29.85 23.18
N LEU A 58 2.89 29.10 22.33
CA LEU A 58 3.28 28.85 20.94
C LEU A 58 3.29 30.14 20.09
N THR A 59 2.28 30.99 20.23
CA THR A 59 2.16 32.25 19.48
C THR A 59 3.21 33.29 19.88
N ALA A 60 3.77 33.19 21.10
CA ALA A 60 4.87 34.07 21.52
C ALA A 60 6.20 33.80 20.79
N GLN A 61 6.32 32.63 20.14
CA GLN A 61 7.53 32.25 19.41
C GLN A 61 7.55 32.86 18.01
N LYS A 62 8.71 33.40 17.60
CA LYS A 62 8.87 34.09 16.30
C LYS A 62 9.32 33.18 15.16
N ASP A 63 9.81 32.00 15.48
CA ASP A 63 10.30 31.03 14.49
C ASP A 63 9.14 30.46 13.66
N PHE A 64 9.45 30.09 12.42
CA PHE A 64 8.54 29.34 11.55
C PHE A 64 8.77 27.86 11.80
N PHE A 65 7.82 27.20 12.45
CA PHE A 65 7.90 25.77 12.74
C PHE A 65 6.54 25.10 12.79
N ARG A 66 6.59 23.77 12.87
CA ARG A 66 5.45 22.92 13.09
C ARG A 66 5.53 22.19 14.42
N VAL A 67 4.37 21.73 14.86
CA VAL A 67 4.19 20.88 16.04
C VAL A 67 3.65 19.54 15.58
N LEU A 68 4.28 18.44 16.00
CA LEU A 68 3.78 17.08 15.76
C LEU A 68 3.05 16.57 17.00
N PRO A 69 1.72 16.39 16.98
CA PRO A 69 0.98 15.88 18.13
C PRO A 69 1.06 14.35 18.25
N LEU A 70 1.24 13.86 19.48
CA LEU A 70 1.10 12.47 19.91
C LEU A 70 -0.10 12.31 20.85
N PRO A 71 -0.83 11.18 20.77
CA PRO A 71 -0.82 10.20 19.70
C PRO A 71 -1.23 10.82 18.35
N MET A 72 -0.72 10.22 17.27
CA MET A 72 -1.03 10.63 15.90
C MET A 72 -2.34 10.00 15.41
N SER A 73 -3.14 10.82 14.74
CA SER A 73 -4.30 10.37 13.97
C SER A 73 -3.86 10.14 12.52
N LYS A 74 -4.42 9.11 11.86
CA LYS A 74 -4.28 8.89 10.40
C LYS A 74 -5.17 9.86 9.60
N THR A 75 -5.87 10.75 10.30
CA THR A 75 -6.71 11.81 9.76
C THR A 75 -6.42 13.12 10.51
N TYR A 76 -7.19 14.17 10.24
CA TYR A 76 -7.16 15.42 11.02
C TYR A 76 -8.06 15.38 12.27
N ASN A 77 -8.80 14.28 12.49
CA ASN A 77 -9.75 14.17 13.60
C ASN A 77 -9.06 13.72 14.90
N VAL A 78 -9.61 14.17 16.02
CA VAL A 78 -9.17 13.89 17.39
C VAL A 78 -10.36 13.57 18.30
N ALA A 79 -10.08 12.95 19.43
CA ALA A 79 -11.07 12.66 20.47
C ALA A 79 -10.48 12.97 21.85
N PHE A 80 -11.05 13.95 22.55
CA PHE A 80 -10.55 14.41 23.84
C PHE A 80 -11.47 14.02 25.00
N ASP A 81 -10.85 13.83 26.17
CA ASP A 81 -11.47 13.49 27.46
C ASP A 81 -11.94 14.72 28.27
N TRP A 82 -12.24 15.81 27.57
CA TRP A 82 -12.70 17.05 28.20
C TRP A 82 -14.00 16.85 29.00
N GLU A 83 -14.32 17.80 29.89
CA GLU A 83 -15.50 17.76 30.77
C GLU A 83 -16.83 17.47 30.02
N GLN A 84 -16.95 17.93 28.78
CA GLN A 84 -18.13 17.72 27.92
C GLN A 84 -17.83 16.86 26.68
N GLY A 85 -16.64 16.25 26.64
CA GLY A 85 -16.05 15.54 25.51
C GLY A 85 -15.78 16.43 24.29
N TYR A 86 -14.96 15.90 23.38
CA TYR A 86 -14.81 16.42 22.03
C TYR A 86 -14.51 15.28 21.07
N SER A 87 -15.15 15.30 19.90
CA SER A 87 -14.77 14.46 18.76
C SER A 87 -15.01 15.24 17.47
N GLY A 88 -13.96 15.39 16.66
CA GLY A 88 -13.98 16.22 15.46
C GLY A 88 -12.56 16.60 15.02
N GLY A 89 -12.43 17.56 14.11
CA GLY A 89 -11.12 18.03 13.65
C GLY A 89 -10.31 18.69 14.77
N ASP A 90 -8.99 18.54 14.78
CA ASP A 90 -8.17 19.11 15.84
C ASP A 90 -8.33 20.64 15.96
N PRO A 91 -8.88 21.16 17.09
CA PRO A 91 -9.12 22.59 17.28
C PRO A 91 -7.86 23.43 17.14
N MET A 92 -6.69 22.85 17.40
CA MET A 92 -5.43 23.58 17.37
C MET A 92 -5.07 24.04 15.95
N HIS A 93 -5.60 23.39 14.90
CA HIS A 93 -5.44 23.85 13.53
C HIS A 93 -6.04 25.24 13.25
N TRP A 94 -7.10 25.63 13.99
CA TRP A 94 -7.74 26.94 13.82
C TRP A 94 -7.33 27.94 14.90
N LEU A 95 -6.95 27.45 16.08
CA LEU A 95 -6.62 28.31 17.22
C LEU A 95 -5.15 28.75 17.20
N SER A 96 -4.23 27.90 16.76
CA SER A 96 -2.80 28.19 16.76
C SER A 96 -2.38 29.02 15.54
N THR A 97 -1.41 29.90 15.75
CA THR A 97 -0.68 30.55 14.64
C THR A 97 0.43 29.67 14.07
N GLN A 98 0.87 28.67 14.82
CA GLN A 98 1.81 27.65 14.40
C GLN A 98 1.09 26.42 13.84
N SER A 99 1.69 25.81 12.82
CA SER A 99 1.08 24.69 12.10
C SER A 99 1.22 23.38 12.86
N PHE A 100 0.12 22.63 12.94
CA PHE A 100 0.11 21.28 13.52
C PHE A 100 0.15 20.25 12.39
N LEU A 101 1.04 19.27 12.49
CA LEU A 101 1.10 18.16 11.55
C LEU A 101 -0.02 17.16 11.81
N PHE A 102 -0.57 16.64 10.73
CA PHE A 102 -1.55 15.57 10.72
C PHE A 102 -1.32 14.70 9.48
N VAL A 103 -1.95 13.53 9.45
CA VAL A 103 -1.91 12.62 8.30
C VAL A 103 -3.22 12.71 7.53
N ASN A 104 -3.14 12.62 6.21
CA ASN A 104 -4.29 12.55 5.31
C ASN A 104 -3.87 11.89 3.99
N THR A 105 -4.74 11.89 2.99
CA THR A 105 -4.46 11.36 1.65
C THR A 105 -3.55 12.29 0.83
N GLY A 106 -2.56 11.73 0.14
CA GLY A 106 -1.72 12.44 -0.83
C GLY A 106 -0.22 12.32 -0.55
N LYS A 107 0.61 12.60 -1.56
CA LYS A 107 2.07 12.40 -1.51
C LYS A 107 2.75 13.18 -0.36
N THR A 108 2.26 14.38 -0.03
CA THR A 108 2.82 15.24 1.04
C THR A 108 2.61 14.70 2.45
N PHE A 109 1.68 13.77 2.65
CA PHE A 109 1.40 13.17 3.96
C PHE A 109 2.15 11.86 4.18
N LYS A 110 2.89 11.37 3.18
CA LYS A 110 3.51 10.05 3.26
C LYS A 110 4.62 9.99 4.32
N ILE A 111 5.45 11.01 4.43
CA ILE A 111 6.51 11.06 5.47
C ILE A 111 5.90 11.16 6.88
N PRO A 112 4.94 12.06 7.18
CA PRO A 112 4.23 12.04 8.47
C PRO A 112 3.55 10.69 8.79
N GLU A 113 2.95 10.03 7.79
CA GLU A 113 2.34 8.70 7.96
C GLU A 113 3.40 7.67 8.40
N LEU A 114 4.55 7.66 7.72
CA LEU A 114 5.67 6.77 8.03
C LEU A 114 6.23 7.03 9.44
N VAL A 115 6.35 8.30 9.86
CA VAL A 115 6.77 8.67 11.22
C VAL A 115 5.76 8.17 12.26
N GLY A 116 4.45 8.29 12.01
CA GLY A 116 3.43 7.75 12.92
C GLY A 116 3.53 6.24 13.10
N GLY A 117 3.73 5.51 11.98
CA GLY A 117 3.93 4.06 12.00
C GLY A 117 5.25 3.62 12.62
N LEU A 118 6.31 4.44 12.48
CA LEU A 118 7.59 4.23 13.14
C LEU A 118 7.45 4.30 14.67
N ILE A 119 6.80 5.35 15.19
CA ILE A 119 6.57 5.52 16.63
C ILE A 119 5.70 4.38 17.19
N GLU A 120 4.76 3.85 16.39
CA GLU A 120 3.93 2.70 16.77
C GLU A 120 4.74 1.40 16.91
N ARG A 121 5.73 1.16 16.04
CA ARG A 121 6.38 -0.16 15.89
C ARG A 121 7.81 -0.25 16.45
N GLU A 122 8.55 0.86 16.47
CA GLU A 122 10.01 0.85 16.65
C GLU A 122 10.45 1.65 17.86
N ALA A 123 10.33 1.03 19.04
CA ALA A 123 10.78 1.57 20.31
C ALA A 123 12.21 2.13 20.34
N LYS A 124 13.14 1.57 19.55
CA LYS A 124 14.59 1.85 19.61
C LYS A 124 15.10 2.76 18.50
N PHE A 125 14.24 3.39 17.71
CA PHE A 125 14.68 4.33 16.69
C PHE A 125 15.30 5.58 17.35
N LYS A 126 16.49 6.00 16.91
CA LYS A 126 17.28 7.08 17.56
C LYS A 126 17.28 8.41 16.80
N SER A 127 17.07 8.42 15.48
CA SER A 127 17.24 9.64 14.65
C SER A 127 15.93 10.40 14.39
N LEU A 128 15.02 10.40 15.37
CA LEU A 128 13.70 11.02 15.19
C LEU A 128 13.81 12.54 15.05
N ASP A 129 14.64 13.17 15.86
CA ASP A 129 14.92 14.61 15.83
C ASP A 129 15.34 15.11 14.44
N LYS A 130 16.18 14.36 13.72
CA LYS A 130 16.56 14.64 12.32
C LYS A 130 15.34 14.59 11.40
N LEU A 131 14.53 13.52 11.47
CA LEU A 131 13.30 13.39 10.67
C LEU A 131 12.34 14.54 10.92
N LEU A 132 12.15 14.91 12.19
CA LEU A 132 11.33 16.04 12.62
C LEU A 132 11.89 17.36 12.07
N GLY A 133 13.20 17.56 12.11
CA GLY A 133 13.89 18.72 11.53
C GLY A 133 13.59 18.90 10.05
N PHE A 134 13.66 17.82 9.26
CA PHE A 134 13.28 17.84 7.85
C PHE A 134 11.82 18.22 7.63
N LEU A 135 10.91 17.73 8.47
CA LEU A 135 9.48 18.09 8.47
C LEU A 135 9.20 19.51 8.99
N ASN A 136 10.25 20.28 9.32
CA ASN A 136 10.19 21.59 9.96
C ASN A 136 9.37 21.52 11.28
N VAL A 137 9.55 20.44 12.04
CA VAL A 137 8.93 20.24 13.36
C VAL A 137 9.93 20.66 14.41
N LYS A 138 9.56 21.65 15.22
CA LYS A 138 10.34 22.07 16.39
C LYS A 138 9.92 21.32 17.64
N TYR A 139 8.61 21.08 17.79
CA TYR A 139 8.05 20.44 18.97
C TYR A 139 7.27 19.17 18.65
N LEU A 140 7.57 18.12 19.39
CA LEU A 140 6.71 16.96 19.57
C LEU A 140 5.81 17.22 20.79
N LEU A 141 4.51 17.21 20.61
CA LEU A 141 3.52 17.48 21.65
C LEU A 141 2.87 16.19 22.12
N LEU A 142 3.15 15.76 23.34
CA LEU A 142 2.40 14.69 23.99
C LEU A 142 1.12 15.26 24.62
N ARG A 143 -0.03 14.73 24.18
CA ARG A 143 -1.36 15.11 24.69
C ARG A 143 -1.91 14.02 25.58
N GLU A 144 -2.05 14.33 26.87
CA GLU A 144 -2.61 13.39 27.85
C GLU A 144 -4.14 13.53 27.99
N ASP A 145 -4.77 14.47 27.28
CA ASP A 145 -6.22 14.71 27.27
C ASP A 145 -6.98 13.90 26.21
N ILE A 146 -6.39 12.81 25.73
CA ILE A 146 -6.93 11.98 24.66
C ILE A 146 -7.80 10.86 25.24
N ARG A 147 -8.90 10.57 24.56
CA ARG A 147 -9.83 9.49 24.90
C ARG A 147 -9.30 8.12 24.44
N TRP A 148 -8.36 7.54 25.19
CA TRP A 148 -7.65 6.30 24.83
C TRP A 148 -8.51 5.06 24.56
N ASP A 149 -9.57 4.86 25.31
CA ASP A 149 -10.56 3.80 25.10
C ASP A 149 -11.44 4.02 23.86
N PHE A 150 -11.58 5.26 23.37
CA PHE A 150 -12.16 5.53 22.05
C PHE A 150 -11.17 5.14 20.95
N LEU A 151 -9.88 5.49 21.09
CA LEU A 151 -8.84 5.19 20.09
C LEU A 151 -8.73 3.69 19.76
N ARG A 152 -8.78 2.82 20.78
CA ARG A 152 -8.63 1.35 20.62
C ARG A 152 -9.59 0.71 19.62
N GLY A 153 -10.77 1.29 19.40
CA GLY A 153 -11.79 0.76 18.48
C GLY A 153 -11.80 1.38 17.08
N HIS A 154 -10.84 2.23 16.74
CA HIS A 154 -10.92 3.07 15.54
C HIS A 154 -9.62 3.02 14.70
N ASN A 155 -9.74 2.46 13.49
CA ASN A 155 -8.63 2.26 12.55
C ASN A 155 -8.04 3.53 11.92
N TRP A 156 -8.67 4.69 12.13
CA TRP A 156 -8.20 6.01 11.69
C TRP A 156 -7.18 6.65 12.65
N TRP A 157 -6.67 5.90 13.62
CA TRP A 157 -5.52 6.24 14.45
C TRP A 157 -4.38 5.26 14.21
N PHE A 158 -3.15 5.69 14.54
CA PHE A 158 -2.08 4.74 14.80
C PHE A 158 -2.39 3.98 16.09
N LYS A 159 -2.00 2.71 16.20
CA LYS A 159 -2.23 1.85 17.39
C LYS A 159 -1.27 2.21 18.54
N GLN A 160 -1.06 3.51 18.75
CA GLN A 160 -0.22 4.06 19.81
C GLN A 160 -0.98 4.01 21.14
N THR A 161 -0.28 3.68 22.22
CA THR A 161 -0.78 3.64 23.60
C THR A 161 0.08 4.54 24.48
N PRO A 162 -0.40 4.94 25.67
CA PRO A 162 0.44 5.69 26.61
C PRO A 162 1.76 4.98 26.91
N GLU A 163 1.73 3.65 27.05
CA GLU A 163 2.89 2.83 27.40
C GLU A 163 3.91 2.82 26.27
N ASN A 164 3.49 2.57 25.02
CA ASN A 164 4.44 2.51 23.90
C ASN A 164 5.00 3.89 23.54
N ILE A 165 4.21 4.97 23.65
CA ILE A 165 4.69 6.33 23.43
C ILE A 165 5.71 6.69 24.51
N ASN A 166 5.43 6.44 25.78
CA ASN A 166 6.37 6.73 26.86
C ASN A 166 7.65 5.92 26.72
N LEU A 167 7.54 4.63 26.37
CA LEU A 167 8.70 3.79 26.10
C LEU A 167 9.54 4.34 24.94
N PHE A 168 8.90 4.74 23.85
CA PHE A 168 9.56 5.34 22.69
C PHE A 168 10.25 6.67 23.06
N LEU A 169 9.55 7.59 23.73
CA LEU A 169 10.08 8.89 24.17
C LEU A 169 11.28 8.73 25.12
N ASN A 170 11.24 7.75 26.02
CA ASN A 170 12.35 7.47 26.94
C ASN A 170 13.63 7.02 26.22
N GLN A 171 13.54 6.52 24.98
CA GLN A 171 14.71 6.18 24.15
C GLN A 171 15.23 7.38 23.35
N GLN A 172 14.47 8.48 23.25
CA GLN A 172 14.85 9.67 22.48
C GLN A 172 15.76 10.59 23.30
N LYS A 173 17.06 10.28 23.34
CA LYS A 173 18.05 11.11 24.06
C LYS A 173 18.21 12.51 23.50
N ASP A 174 17.85 12.70 22.24
CA ASP A 174 18.01 13.95 21.51
C ASP A 174 16.75 14.83 21.52
N LEU A 175 15.70 14.42 22.24
CA LEU A 175 14.52 15.23 22.52
C LEU A 175 14.53 15.74 23.96
N SER A 176 14.32 17.04 24.14
CA SER A 176 14.30 17.67 25.46
C SER A 176 12.90 18.11 25.83
N LEU A 177 12.37 17.68 26.99
CA LEU A 177 11.14 18.24 27.54
C LEU A 177 11.38 19.70 27.96
N VAL A 178 10.79 20.66 27.27
CA VAL A 178 11.03 22.10 27.51
C VAL A 178 9.86 22.83 28.16
N LYS A 179 8.66 22.26 28.08
CA LYS A 179 7.46 22.89 28.64
C LYS A 179 6.37 21.89 28.97
N GLU A 180 5.76 22.07 30.13
CA GLU A 180 4.50 21.44 30.52
C GLU A 180 3.44 22.51 30.76
N ILE A 181 2.22 22.32 30.22
CA ILE A 181 1.08 23.21 30.36
C ILE A 181 -0.18 22.35 30.52
N GLY A 182 -0.66 22.19 31.76
CA GLY A 182 -1.77 21.28 32.05
C GLY A 182 -1.46 19.86 31.59
N LYS A 183 -2.29 19.31 30.68
CA LYS A 183 -2.13 17.95 30.11
C LYS A 183 -1.21 17.89 28.89
N TYR A 184 -0.50 18.97 28.55
CA TYR A 184 0.36 19.08 27.38
C TYR A 184 1.84 19.09 27.77
N LYS A 185 2.62 18.23 27.13
CA LYS A 185 4.09 18.16 27.28
C LYS A 185 4.77 18.39 25.94
N PHE A 186 5.62 19.41 25.86
CA PHE A 186 6.34 19.80 24.65
C PHE A 186 7.79 19.35 24.73
N TYR A 187 8.16 18.45 23.82
CA TYR A 187 9.53 17.99 23.61
C TYR A 187 10.13 18.71 22.40
N GLU A 188 11.26 19.37 22.58
CA GLU A 188 11.97 20.11 21.54
C GLU A 188 13.07 19.24 20.92
N ILE A 189 13.23 19.34 19.59
CA ILE A 189 14.38 18.77 18.90
C ILE A 189 15.64 19.61 19.15
N LYS A 190 16.82 19.07 18.85
CA LYS A 190 18.05 19.86 18.85
C LYS A 190 17.92 21.09 17.93
N PRO A 191 18.20 22.32 18.42
CA PRO A 191 18.04 23.55 17.64
C PRO A 191 18.81 23.55 16.32
N GLU A 192 19.99 22.93 16.27
CA GLU A 192 20.81 22.78 15.06
C GLU A 192 20.14 21.94 13.97
N TYR A 193 19.16 21.10 14.31
CA TYR A 193 18.43 20.28 13.35
C TYR A 193 17.16 20.94 12.81
N LEU A 194 16.77 22.10 13.35
CA LEU A 194 15.64 22.87 12.83
C LEU A 194 16.05 23.61 11.55
N LEU A 195 15.51 23.15 10.41
CA LEU A 195 15.76 23.78 9.12
C LEU A 195 15.06 25.16 8.99
N PRO A 196 15.69 26.16 8.35
CA PRO A 196 15.02 27.43 8.09
C PRO A 196 13.80 27.27 7.19
N HIS A 197 12.83 28.17 7.31
CA HIS A 197 11.59 28.10 6.52
C HIS A 197 11.81 28.25 5.00
N ILE A 198 12.75 29.11 4.62
CA ILE A 198 13.25 29.24 3.24
C ILE A 198 14.77 29.18 3.32
N TYR A 199 15.39 28.28 2.57
CA TYR A 199 16.85 28.11 2.59
C TYR A 199 17.38 27.62 1.24
N VAL A 200 18.68 27.83 1.05
CA VAL A 200 19.46 27.21 -0.02
C VAL A 200 20.21 26.03 0.61
N PRO A 201 20.04 24.79 0.10
CA PRO A 201 20.66 23.63 0.70
C PRO A 201 22.15 23.59 0.41
N GLN A 202 22.96 23.20 1.41
CA GLN A 202 24.41 23.03 1.21
C GLN A 202 24.74 21.64 0.69
N VAL A 203 23.96 20.66 1.14
CA VAL A 203 24.01 19.27 0.72
C VAL A 203 22.69 18.93 0.04
N LEU A 204 22.79 18.23 -1.09
CA LEU A 204 21.64 17.63 -1.76
C LEU A 204 21.82 16.12 -1.71
N THR A 205 20.75 15.43 -1.36
CA THR A 205 20.67 13.97 -1.40
C THR A 205 19.55 13.57 -2.33
N LEU A 206 19.92 12.89 -3.41
CA LEU A 206 18.96 12.28 -4.32
C LEU A 206 18.79 10.80 -3.95
N VAL A 207 17.54 10.42 -3.70
CA VAL A 207 17.12 9.07 -3.34
C VAL A 207 16.32 8.49 -4.49
N SER A 208 16.88 7.48 -5.14
CA SER A 208 16.17 6.66 -6.10
C SER A 208 15.30 5.66 -5.33
N GLY A 209 13.98 5.83 -5.38
CA GLY A 209 13.04 4.97 -4.66
C GLY A 209 11.81 5.72 -4.16
N GLU A 210 11.16 5.16 -3.15
CA GLU A 210 9.91 5.67 -2.58
C GLU A 210 10.14 6.49 -1.31
N ALA A 211 9.06 7.14 -0.85
CA ALA A 211 9.03 7.88 0.41
C ALA A 211 9.47 7.07 1.66
N GLY A 212 9.34 5.74 1.63
CA GLY A 212 9.82 4.84 2.69
C GLY A 212 11.32 5.01 3.01
N ALA A 213 12.11 5.30 1.98
CA ALA A 213 13.54 5.51 2.09
C ALA A 213 13.93 6.63 3.06
N PHE A 214 13.06 7.63 3.23
CA PHE A 214 13.34 8.80 4.06
C PHE A 214 13.57 8.44 5.54
N VAL A 215 12.84 7.45 6.05
CA VAL A 215 13.01 6.93 7.41
C VAL A 215 14.33 6.17 7.54
N ASP A 216 14.65 5.37 6.53
CA ASP A 216 15.81 4.48 6.53
C ASP A 216 17.13 5.25 6.38
N ILE A 217 17.14 6.35 5.63
CA ILE A 217 18.33 7.20 5.48
C ILE A 217 18.53 8.21 6.61
N ALA A 218 17.56 8.36 7.52
CA ALA A 218 17.59 9.33 8.61
C ALA A 218 18.91 9.38 9.42
N PRO A 219 19.57 8.25 9.75
CA PRO A 219 20.87 8.29 10.44
C PRO A 219 21.92 9.11 9.69
N TYR A 220 21.90 9.04 8.36
CA TYR A 220 22.91 9.62 7.46
C TYR A 220 22.59 11.05 7.04
N LEU A 221 21.39 11.55 7.33
CA LEU A 221 21.02 12.92 7.02
C LEU A 221 21.70 13.91 7.99
N ARG A 222 21.95 15.11 7.48
CA ARG A 222 22.67 16.23 8.10
C ARG A 222 21.83 17.51 8.02
N PRO A 223 20.73 17.62 8.82
CA PRO A 223 19.94 18.84 8.85
C PRO A 223 20.74 20.07 9.30
N ASP A 224 21.77 19.87 10.13
CA ASP A 224 22.72 20.89 10.60
C ASP A 224 23.55 21.52 9.47
N GLU A 225 23.75 20.79 8.37
CA GLU A 225 24.36 21.30 7.13
C GLU A 225 23.31 21.82 6.13
N LYS A 226 22.07 22.05 6.60
CA LYS A 226 20.94 22.46 5.75
C LYS A 226 20.78 21.55 4.54
N GLU A 227 20.83 20.24 4.76
CA GLU A 227 20.62 19.28 3.69
C GLU A 227 19.19 19.37 3.12
N ALA A 228 19.05 19.01 1.84
CA ALA A 228 17.76 18.79 1.20
C ALA A 228 17.74 17.44 0.51
N VAL A 229 16.62 16.73 0.65
CA VAL A 229 16.42 15.38 0.13
C VAL A 229 15.40 15.39 -0.98
N ILE A 230 15.71 14.77 -2.12
CA ILE A 230 14.83 14.63 -3.27
C ILE A 230 14.55 13.13 -3.46
N ILE A 231 13.28 12.77 -3.56
CA ILE A 231 12.83 11.39 -3.79
C ILE A 231 12.26 11.29 -5.21
N THR A 232 12.71 10.31 -5.98
CA THR A 232 12.33 10.17 -7.40
C THR A 232 10.85 9.83 -7.59
N GLU A 233 10.27 8.91 -6.81
CA GLU A 233 8.82 8.57 -6.89
C GLU A 233 7.88 9.77 -6.64
N GLN A 234 8.32 10.72 -5.82
CA GLN A 234 7.56 11.93 -5.57
C GLN A 234 7.68 12.97 -6.69
N ASN A 235 8.60 12.76 -7.64
CA ASN A 235 8.93 13.67 -8.72
C ASN A 235 9.02 12.96 -10.09
N GLU A 236 8.25 11.89 -10.31
CA GLU A 236 8.29 11.02 -11.51
C GLU A 236 8.37 11.77 -12.85
N ASP A 237 7.54 12.82 -13.02
CA ASP A 237 7.50 13.64 -14.24
C ASP A 237 8.83 14.36 -14.54
N LYS A 238 9.76 14.38 -13.58
CA LYS A 238 11.05 15.08 -13.61
C LYS A 238 12.24 14.14 -13.44
N ASN A 239 12.06 12.82 -13.41
CA ASN A 239 13.16 11.88 -13.17
C ASN A 239 14.29 12.02 -14.18
N ASN A 240 13.99 12.07 -15.48
CA ASN A 240 15.00 12.32 -16.53
C ASN A 240 15.79 13.62 -16.28
N TYR A 241 15.13 14.65 -15.74
CA TYR A 241 15.80 15.90 -15.42
C TYR A 241 16.71 15.74 -14.20
N LEU A 242 16.21 15.11 -13.13
CA LEU A 242 16.97 14.86 -11.90
C LEU A 242 18.19 13.96 -12.15
N GLU A 243 18.02 12.86 -12.87
CA GLU A 243 19.09 11.88 -13.16
C GLU A 243 20.20 12.46 -14.05
N ASN A 244 19.86 13.35 -14.98
CA ASN A 244 20.87 13.99 -15.84
C ASN A 244 21.63 15.11 -15.14
N GLN A 245 21.10 15.66 -14.05
CA GLN A 245 21.70 16.79 -13.34
C GLN A 245 22.44 16.35 -12.07
N PHE A 246 22.12 15.17 -11.51
CA PHE A 246 22.60 14.74 -10.20
C PHE A 246 23.01 13.26 -10.18
N ASN A 247 24.12 12.97 -9.50
CA ASN A 247 24.49 11.59 -9.17
C ASN A 247 23.63 11.12 -7.99
N GLN A 248 22.99 9.95 -8.06
CA GLN A 248 22.13 9.48 -6.96
C GLN A 248 22.99 9.03 -5.77
N SER A 249 22.61 9.43 -4.55
CA SER A 249 23.35 9.11 -3.33
C SER A 249 22.81 7.87 -2.63
N PHE A 250 21.51 7.61 -2.75
CA PHE A 250 20.87 6.43 -2.18
C PHE A 250 19.96 5.76 -3.21
N ILE A 251 19.95 4.43 -3.20
CA ILE A 251 19.00 3.60 -3.94
C ILE A 251 18.23 2.81 -2.89
N TRP A 252 16.91 2.94 -2.91
CA TRP A 252 16.01 2.23 -2.01
C TRP A 252 15.05 1.41 -2.83
N GLN A 253 15.06 0.09 -2.60
CA GLN A 253 14.38 -0.84 -3.48
C GLN A 253 13.62 -1.90 -2.68
N LYS A 254 12.33 -2.03 -2.96
CA LYS A 254 11.52 -3.17 -2.50
C LYS A 254 11.86 -4.43 -3.30
N PRO A 255 11.69 -5.62 -2.72
CA PRO A 255 11.93 -6.84 -3.44
C PRO A 255 10.88 -7.07 -4.53
N ILE A 256 11.34 -7.54 -5.67
CA ILE A 256 10.57 -8.07 -6.78
C ILE A 256 10.42 -9.56 -6.47
N LEU A 257 9.41 -9.91 -5.69
CA LEU A 257 9.16 -11.31 -5.38
C LEU A 257 8.80 -12.05 -6.68
N LEU A 258 9.70 -12.92 -7.14
CA LEU A 258 9.34 -13.92 -8.12
C LEU A 258 8.43 -14.92 -7.41
N LEU A 259 7.12 -14.81 -7.63
CA LEU A 259 6.27 -15.99 -7.56
C LEU A 259 6.88 -16.99 -8.55
N LYS A 260 7.65 -17.93 -8.03
CA LYS A 260 8.02 -19.11 -8.80
C LYS A 260 6.76 -19.94 -8.84
N GLU A 261 5.85 -19.59 -9.76
CA GLU A 261 4.91 -20.57 -10.26
C GLU A 261 5.81 -21.64 -10.89
N GLU A 262 6.19 -22.65 -10.11
CA GLU A 262 6.23 -23.99 -10.66
C GLU A 262 4.81 -24.25 -11.11
N THR A 263 4.48 -23.81 -12.32
CA THR A 263 3.28 -24.27 -12.99
C THR A 263 3.39 -25.78 -12.94
N GLU A 264 2.45 -26.43 -12.24
CA GLU A 264 2.11 -27.81 -12.58
C GLU A 264 2.16 -27.88 -14.10
N LYS A 265 2.92 -28.81 -14.66
CA LYS A 265 3.10 -28.91 -16.11
C LYS A 265 1.73 -29.16 -16.74
N LEU A 266 1.03 -28.09 -17.07
CA LEU A 266 -0.23 -28.12 -17.78
C LEU A 266 0.09 -28.57 -19.19
N SER A 267 -0.65 -29.58 -19.65
CA SER A 267 -0.59 -30.02 -21.03
C SER A 267 -0.96 -28.87 -21.98
N LEU A 268 -0.49 -28.92 -23.23
CA LEU A 268 -0.78 -27.88 -24.21
C LEU A 268 -2.30 -27.65 -24.38
N GLY A 269 -3.11 -28.70 -24.23
CA GLY A 269 -4.57 -28.61 -24.27
C GLY A 269 -5.19 -27.81 -23.12
N GLU A 270 -4.74 -28.04 -21.88
CA GLU A 270 -5.24 -27.33 -20.70
C GLU A 270 -4.91 -25.83 -20.77
N VAL A 271 -3.69 -25.49 -21.21
CA VAL A 271 -3.32 -24.09 -21.38
C VAL A 271 -4.03 -23.47 -22.57
N ALA A 272 -4.24 -24.22 -23.66
CA ALA A 272 -4.99 -23.72 -24.79
C ALA A 272 -6.41 -23.31 -24.37
N ASP A 273 -7.08 -24.03 -23.47
CA ASP A 273 -8.46 -23.75 -23.05
C ASP A 273 -8.60 -22.45 -22.25
N SER A 274 -7.50 -21.97 -21.68
CA SER A 274 -7.40 -20.64 -21.06
C SER A 274 -7.30 -19.49 -22.07
N LEU A 275 -7.05 -19.79 -23.36
CA LEU A 275 -6.97 -18.80 -24.43
C LEU A 275 -8.35 -18.50 -25.02
N PRO A 276 -8.56 -17.28 -25.56
CA PRO A 276 -9.81 -16.91 -26.19
C PRO A 276 -10.21 -17.87 -27.32
N TYR A 277 -11.43 -18.41 -27.22
CA TYR A 277 -11.95 -19.41 -28.15
C TYR A 277 -11.99 -18.93 -29.62
N THR A 278 -11.61 -19.83 -30.54
CA THR A 278 -11.60 -19.59 -31.99
C THR A 278 -12.35 -20.69 -32.74
N ARG A 279 -13.48 -20.33 -33.37
CA ARG A 279 -14.32 -21.27 -34.13
C ARG A 279 -13.85 -21.52 -35.57
N ILE A 280 -13.30 -20.48 -36.22
CA ILE A 280 -12.89 -20.51 -37.63
C ILE A 280 -11.37 -20.40 -37.68
N LEU A 281 -10.70 -21.43 -38.21
CA LEU A 281 -9.25 -21.47 -38.34
C LEU A 281 -8.78 -20.75 -39.61
N PRO A 282 -7.50 -20.31 -39.66
CA PRO A 282 -6.90 -19.66 -40.82
C PRO A 282 -6.99 -20.45 -42.13
N SER A 283 -7.09 -21.78 -42.04
CA SER A 283 -7.27 -22.68 -43.18
C SER A 283 -8.66 -22.62 -43.84
N SER A 284 -9.62 -21.90 -43.24
CA SER A 284 -10.98 -21.76 -43.77
C SER A 284 -11.08 -20.64 -44.82
N ARG A 285 -11.82 -20.90 -45.91
CA ARG A 285 -12.15 -19.88 -46.94
C ARG A 285 -12.94 -18.68 -46.38
N LEU A 286 -13.53 -18.80 -45.20
CA LEU A 286 -14.31 -17.75 -44.53
C LEU A 286 -13.48 -16.93 -43.53
N TYR A 287 -12.19 -17.23 -43.35
CA TYR A 287 -11.35 -16.59 -42.35
C TYR A 287 -11.16 -15.07 -42.58
N PHE A 288 -11.22 -14.61 -43.84
CA PHE A 288 -11.17 -13.18 -44.15
C PHE A 288 -12.29 -12.36 -43.47
N LEU A 289 -13.46 -12.96 -43.23
CA LEU A 289 -14.57 -12.31 -42.52
C LEU A 289 -14.24 -12.08 -41.03
N ILE A 290 -13.43 -12.95 -40.42
CA ILE A 290 -12.93 -12.75 -39.06
C ILE A 290 -11.99 -11.56 -39.02
N GLN A 291 -11.07 -11.43 -39.98
CA GLN A 291 -10.15 -10.30 -40.07
C GLN A 291 -10.89 -8.96 -40.27
N ILE A 292 -11.94 -8.93 -41.09
CA ILE A 292 -12.78 -7.74 -41.28
C ILE A 292 -13.52 -7.38 -39.99
N LYS A 293 -14.10 -8.36 -39.30
CA LYS A 293 -14.79 -8.14 -38.00
C LYS A 293 -13.83 -7.55 -36.95
N GLU A 294 -12.63 -8.09 -36.85
CA GLU A 294 -11.61 -7.61 -35.90
C GLU A 294 -11.10 -6.21 -36.27
N TYR A 295 -10.97 -5.90 -37.56
CA TYR A 295 -10.62 -4.55 -38.04
C TYR A 295 -11.63 -3.49 -37.57
N PHE A 296 -12.93 -3.74 -37.76
CA PHE A 296 -13.97 -2.83 -37.28
C PHE A 296 -14.05 -2.79 -35.74
N GLY A 297 -13.81 -3.92 -35.07
CA GLY A 297 -13.73 -3.97 -33.61
C GLY A 297 -12.63 -3.06 -33.05
N LYS A 298 -11.50 -2.94 -33.75
CA LYS A 298 -10.43 -1.99 -33.40
C LYS A 298 -10.83 -0.54 -33.67
N LEU A 299 -11.45 -0.28 -34.83
CA LEU A 299 -11.80 1.08 -35.27
C LEU A 299 -12.83 1.78 -34.36
N PHE A 300 -13.72 1.00 -33.73
CA PHE A 300 -14.84 1.51 -32.93
C PHE A 300 -14.68 1.29 -31.41
N SER A 301 -13.55 0.73 -30.95
CA SER A 301 -13.31 0.57 -29.51
C SER A 301 -12.81 1.89 -28.90
N PRO A 302 -13.33 2.33 -27.74
CA PRO A 302 -12.72 3.43 -27.00
C PRO A 302 -11.27 3.09 -26.63
N PHE A 303 -10.39 4.11 -26.63
CA PHE A 303 -8.94 3.98 -26.39
C PHE A 303 -8.61 3.18 -25.12
N SER A 304 -9.41 3.34 -24.06
CA SER A 304 -9.25 2.61 -22.79
C SER A 304 -9.52 1.11 -22.85
N LYS A 305 -10.20 0.60 -23.89
CA LYS A 305 -10.51 -0.84 -24.08
C LYS A 305 -9.72 -1.50 -25.21
N GLU A 306 -8.96 -0.70 -25.96
CA GLU A 306 -8.27 -1.14 -27.17
C GLU A 306 -7.19 -2.20 -26.87
N LEU A 307 -6.52 -2.08 -25.73
CA LEU A 307 -5.45 -2.97 -25.31
C LEU A 307 -5.93 -4.38 -24.95
N GLY A 308 -6.96 -4.51 -24.12
CA GLY A 308 -7.57 -5.81 -23.79
C GLY A 308 -8.14 -6.51 -25.03
N LEU A 309 -8.71 -5.74 -25.96
CA LEU A 309 -9.20 -6.27 -27.25
C LEU A 309 -8.05 -6.85 -28.11
N ARG A 310 -6.89 -6.18 -28.12
CA ARG A 310 -5.71 -6.61 -28.89
C ARG A 310 -5.03 -7.84 -28.27
N LEU A 311 -4.89 -7.90 -26.94
CA LEU A 311 -4.40 -9.10 -26.24
C LEU A 311 -5.33 -10.29 -26.44
N THR A 312 -6.65 -10.05 -26.43
CA THR A 312 -7.64 -11.08 -26.78
C THR A 312 -7.38 -11.62 -28.19
N PHE A 313 -7.08 -10.78 -29.18
CA PHE A 313 -6.75 -11.24 -30.53
C PHE A 313 -5.43 -12.00 -30.60
N THR A 314 -4.41 -11.60 -29.85
CA THR A 314 -3.15 -12.37 -29.73
C THR A 314 -3.41 -13.77 -29.19
N GLY A 315 -4.18 -13.89 -28.11
CA GLY A 315 -4.59 -15.17 -27.55
C GLY A 315 -5.38 -16.03 -28.55
N LYS A 316 -6.25 -15.41 -29.38
CA LYS A 316 -6.92 -16.11 -30.49
C LYS A 316 -5.94 -16.65 -31.53
N ARG A 317 -4.90 -15.91 -31.91
CA ARG A 317 -3.89 -16.40 -32.86
C ARG A 317 -3.13 -17.60 -32.31
N LEU A 318 -2.82 -17.61 -31.01
CA LEU A 318 -2.22 -18.78 -30.36
C LEU A 318 -3.18 -19.98 -30.30
N ARG A 319 -4.47 -19.76 -29.99
CA ARG A 319 -5.51 -20.82 -30.04
C ARG A 319 -5.73 -21.37 -31.47
N GLU A 320 -5.59 -20.53 -32.50
CA GLU A 320 -5.64 -20.97 -33.90
C GLU A 320 -4.48 -21.88 -34.25
N VAL A 321 -3.28 -21.62 -33.72
CA VAL A 321 -2.12 -22.52 -33.85
C VAL A 321 -2.45 -23.88 -33.22
N TYR A 322 -2.99 -23.90 -32.00
CA TYR A 322 -3.42 -25.14 -31.34
C TYR A 322 -4.47 -25.92 -32.14
N GLY A 323 -5.55 -25.25 -32.58
CA GLY A 323 -6.62 -25.91 -33.34
C GLY A 323 -6.20 -26.42 -34.72
N LEU A 324 -5.11 -25.90 -35.29
CA LEU A 324 -4.48 -26.45 -36.50
C LEU A 324 -3.63 -27.70 -36.19
N LEU A 325 -3.04 -27.79 -34.99
CA LEU A 325 -2.29 -28.97 -34.51
C LEU A 325 -3.23 -30.14 -34.16
N GLU A 326 -4.37 -29.86 -33.51
CA GLU A 326 -5.33 -30.88 -33.04
C GLU A 326 -6.05 -31.63 -34.19
N LYS A 327 -6.25 -30.99 -35.35
CA LYS A 327 -7.02 -31.54 -36.48
C LYS A 327 -6.29 -32.59 -37.37
N GLN A 328 -5.14 -33.13 -36.97
CA GLN A 328 -4.37 -34.09 -37.80
C GLN A 328 -5.08 -35.45 -38.00
N SER A 329 -5.60 -35.75 -39.19
CA SER A 329 -5.89 -37.14 -39.59
C SER A 329 -4.63 -37.80 -40.18
N ILE A 330 -3.97 -38.66 -39.39
CA ILE A 330 -2.75 -39.46 -39.65
C ILE A 330 -3.14 -40.72 -40.48
N PRO A 331 -2.38 -41.17 -41.54
CA PRO A 331 -1.03 -41.72 -41.36
C PRO A 331 0.08 -41.42 -42.39
N LEU A 332 1.31 -41.57 -41.85
CA LEU A 332 2.62 -41.85 -42.46
C LEU A 332 3.23 -40.82 -43.44
N VAL A 333 4.05 -39.90 -42.88
CA VAL A 333 5.27 -39.22 -43.40
C VAL A 333 5.28 -38.68 -44.86
N PRO A 334 5.80 -37.46 -45.19
CA PRO A 334 6.40 -36.39 -44.38
C PRO A 334 5.67 -35.03 -44.60
N GLN A 335 4.85 -34.59 -43.64
CA GLN A 335 4.16 -33.28 -43.68
C GLN A 335 4.57 -32.30 -42.57
N LYS A 336 5.64 -32.57 -41.80
CA LYS A 336 6.26 -31.57 -40.92
C LYS A 336 6.62 -30.28 -41.69
N SER A 337 7.02 -30.41 -42.95
CA SER A 337 7.31 -29.30 -43.88
C SER A 337 6.08 -28.44 -44.25
N TYR A 338 4.85 -28.97 -44.23
CA TYR A 338 3.65 -28.22 -44.61
C TYR A 338 3.09 -27.39 -43.43
N VAL A 339 3.10 -27.97 -42.23
CA VAL A 339 2.78 -27.24 -40.98
C VAL A 339 3.82 -26.14 -40.74
N VAL A 340 5.11 -26.44 -40.93
CA VAL A 340 6.19 -25.42 -40.92
C VAL A 340 6.03 -24.40 -42.05
N LYS A 341 5.51 -24.76 -43.24
CA LYS A 341 5.22 -23.83 -44.36
C LYS A 341 3.97 -22.95 -44.17
N GLN A 342 3.01 -23.35 -43.34
CA GLN A 342 1.83 -22.54 -42.99
C GLN A 342 2.06 -21.72 -41.70
N ILE A 343 2.93 -22.20 -40.81
CA ILE A 343 3.50 -21.44 -39.68
C ILE A 343 4.54 -20.42 -40.17
N ASN A 344 5.17 -20.68 -41.33
CA ASN A 344 6.08 -19.78 -42.06
C ASN A 344 5.46 -18.37 -42.16
N LYS A 345 6.08 -17.28 -41.72
CA LYS A 345 7.26 -17.00 -40.89
C LYS A 345 7.24 -15.48 -40.63
N GLU A 346 6.55 -14.72 -41.50
CA GLU A 346 6.30 -13.29 -41.31
C GLU A 346 4.98 -12.96 -40.61
N LEU A 347 3.87 -13.68 -40.82
CA LEU A 347 2.55 -13.16 -40.44
C LEU A 347 2.28 -13.25 -38.93
N VAL A 348 2.58 -14.40 -38.31
CA VAL A 348 2.45 -14.60 -36.86
C VAL A 348 3.44 -13.71 -36.11
N LEU A 349 4.70 -13.69 -36.55
CA LEU A 349 5.74 -12.83 -35.99
C LEU A 349 5.50 -11.32 -36.21
N LYS A 350 5.02 -10.86 -37.37
CA LYS A 350 4.59 -9.46 -37.56
C LYS A 350 3.44 -9.10 -36.64
N THR A 351 2.47 -10.00 -36.49
CA THR A 351 1.29 -9.74 -35.66
C THR A 351 1.68 -9.61 -34.19
N ILE A 352 2.61 -10.46 -33.74
CA ILE A 352 3.15 -10.42 -32.39
C ILE A 352 4.06 -9.18 -32.20
N LYS A 353 5.06 -8.94 -33.07
CA LYS A 353 5.96 -7.76 -33.01
C LYS A 353 5.19 -6.44 -33.07
N ARG A 354 4.15 -6.35 -33.90
CA ARG A 354 3.32 -5.14 -34.01
C ARG A 354 2.48 -4.90 -32.75
N SER A 355 1.95 -5.94 -32.13
CA SER A 355 1.19 -5.83 -30.88
C SER A 355 2.07 -5.34 -29.72
N ILE A 356 3.35 -5.70 -29.74
CA ILE A 356 4.36 -5.26 -28.77
C ILE A 356 4.82 -3.81 -29.03
N LEU A 357 5.04 -3.42 -30.29
CA LEU A 357 5.44 -2.04 -30.63
C LEU A 357 4.33 -1.03 -30.31
N GLU A 358 3.07 -1.40 -30.56
CA GLU A 358 1.91 -0.57 -30.23
C GLU A 358 1.66 -0.51 -28.71
N TRP A 359 2.07 -1.54 -27.93
CA TRP A 359 2.11 -1.47 -26.47
C TRP A 359 3.05 -0.36 -25.96
N GLN A 360 4.27 -0.24 -26.50
CA GLN A 360 5.24 0.79 -26.08
C GLN A 360 4.70 2.22 -26.27
N ILE A 361 3.80 2.40 -27.24
CA ILE A 361 3.12 3.66 -27.54
C ILE A 361 2.00 3.94 -26.52
N ILE A 362 1.27 2.89 -26.12
CA ILE A 362 0.15 2.98 -25.16
C ILE A 362 0.66 3.19 -23.73
N GLU A 363 1.77 2.57 -23.32
CA GLU A 363 2.39 2.76 -22.00
C GLU A 363 2.73 4.24 -21.71
N LYS A 364 3.29 4.95 -22.71
CA LYS A 364 3.51 6.41 -22.65
C LYS A 364 2.22 7.23 -22.48
N GLN A 365 1.06 6.65 -22.75
CA GLN A 365 -0.25 7.30 -22.67
C GLN A 365 -1.07 6.84 -21.45
N VAL A 366 -0.85 5.62 -20.94
CA VAL A 366 -1.51 5.04 -19.75
C VAL A 366 -1.12 5.76 -18.46
N GLY A 367 0.09 6.33 -18.38
CA GLY A 367 0.50 7.21 -17.26
C GLY A 367 -0.41 8.44 -17.04
N LYS A 368 -1.33 8.74 -17.98
CA LYS A 368 -2.25 9.89 -17.90
C LYS A 368 -3.62 9.55 -17.31
N ILE A 369 -3.89 8.28 -16.95
CA ILE A 369 -5.18 7.85 -16.42
C ILE A 369 -5.21 8.06 -14.90
N THR A 370 -6.15 8.89 -14.42
CA THR A 370 -6.25 9.34 -13.02
C THR A 370 -7.08 8.43 -12.11
N ASP A 371 -7.84 7.47 -12.65
CA ASP A 371 -8.70 6.58 -11.87
C ASP A 371 -7.96 5.30 -11.46
N LYS A 372 -7.74 5.15 -10.15
CA LYS A 372 -6.95 4.07 -9.55
C LYS A 372 -7.62 2.70 -9.77
N ASP A 373 -8.85 2.50 -9.33
CA ASP A 373 -9.56 1.19 -9.40
C ASP A 373 -9.73 0.69 -10.84
N PHE A 374 -9.97 1.60 -11.77
CA PHE A 374 -10.04 1.26 -13.19
C PHE A 374 -8.68 0.82 -13.74
N LYS A 375 -7.60 1.53 -13.36
CA LYS A 375 -6.21 1.15 -13.68
C LYS A 375 -5.86 -0.21 -13.08
N GLU A 376 -6.33 -0.51 -11.87
CA GLU A 376 -6.03 -1.75 -11.15
C GLU A 376 -6.64 -2.99 -11.81
N LYS A 377 -7.95 -2.95 -12.09
CA LYS A 377 -8.67 -4.06 -12.75
C LYS A 377 -8.18 -4.30 -14.17
N MET A 378 -7.92 -3.22 -14.91
CA MET A 378 -7.38 -3.29 -16.25
C MET A 378 -5.99 -3.95 -16.26
N ALA A 379 -5.11 -3.60 -15.32
CA ALA A 379 -3.79 -4.20 -15.19
C ALA A 379 -3.86 -5.71 -14.87
N GLU A 380 -4.80 -6.13 -14.03
CA GLU A 380 -4.98 -7.53 -13.65
C GLU A 380 -5.51 -8.40 -14.81
N GLU A 381 -6.51 -7.90 -15.56
CA GLU A 381 -7.02 -8.57 -16.76
C GLU A 381 -5.93 -8.72 -17.83
N ILE A 382 -5.12 -7.67 -18.04
CA ILE A 382 -3.97 -7.68 -18.94
C ILE A 382 -2.92 -8.70 -18.49
N LYS A 383 -2.58 -8.71 -17.19
CA LYS A 383 -1.60 -9.63 -16.60
C LYS A 383 -1.99 -11.09 -16.82
N ASN A 384 -3.24 -11.44 -16.54
CA ASN A 384 -3.73 -12.81 -16.70
C ASN A 384 -3.70 -13.24 -18.17
N GLN A 385 -4.07 -12.36 -19.10
CA GLN A 385 -3.98 -12.66 -20.54
C GLN A 385 -2.54 -12.87 -21.01
N VAL A 386 -1.57 -12.10 -20.49
CA VAL A 386 -0.14 -12.27 -20.81
C VAL A 386 0.41 -13.58 -20.24
N LEU A 387 0.10 -13.90 -18.99
CA LEU A 387 0.53 -15.14 -18.34
C LEU A 387 0.01 -16.39 -19.07
N ASN A 388 -1.28 -16.42 -19.43
CA ASN A 388 -1.86 -17.54 -20.18
C ASN A 388 -1.18 -17.72 -21.56
N GLN A 389 -0.82 -16.61 -22.22
CA GLN A 389 -0.11 -16.66 -23.50
C GLN A 389 1.33 -17.16 -23.35
N GLN A 390 2.02 -16.80 -22.27
CA GLN A 390 3.37 -17.30 -21.95
C GLN A 390 3.37 -18.79 -21.63
N ALA A 391 2.46 -19.23 -20.77
CA ALA A 391 2.30 -20.64 -20.43
C ALA A 391 2.04 -21.49 -21.70
N PHE A 392 1.22 -20.96 -22.63
CA PHE A 392 0.94 -21.66 -23.89
C PHE A 392 2.19 -21.79 -24.76
N LEU A 393 2.98 -20.72 -24.87
CA LEU A 393 4.24 -20.73 -25.63
C LEU A 393 5.28 -21.68 -25.03
N ALA A 394 5.36 -21.74 -23.70
CA ALA A 394 6.25 -22.66 -22.99
C ALA A 394 5.84 -24.13 -23.19
N ALA A 395 4.55 -24.44 -23.05
CA ALA A 395 4.01 -25.78 -23.32
C ALA A 395 4.22 -26.19 -24.79
N LEU A 396 4.01 -25.25 -25.73
CA LEU A 396 4.22 -25.49 -27.16
C LEU A 396 5.68 -25.79 -27.50
N LYS A 397 6.63 -25.13 -26.81
CA LYS A 397 8.07 -25.36 -26.96
C LYS A 397 8.49 -26.76 -26.52
N GLU A 398 7.86 -27.32 -25.49
CA GLU A 398 8.15 -28.69 -25.02
C GLU A 398 7.58 -29.78 -25.94
N GLU A 399 6.44 -29.54 -26.61
CA GLU A 399 5.85 -30.49 -27.56
C GLU A 399 6.56 -30.52 -28.93
N LEU A 400 7.36 -29.50 -29.25
CA LEU A 400 8.12 -29.42 -30.49
C LEU A 400 9.48 -30.11 -30.34
N ALA A 401 9.79 -31.06 -31.24
CA ALA A 401 11.03 -31.83 -31.20
C ALA A 401 12.29 -30.95 -31.39
N ALA A 402 13.37 -31.29 -30.67
CA ALA A 402 14.65 -30.56 -30.61
C ALA A 402 15.38 -30.38 -31.96
N ASP A 403 14.97 -31.08 -33.02
CA ASP A 403 15.50 -31.00 -34.38
C ASP A 403 14.72 -30.03 -35.30
N GLN A 404 13.69 -29.35 -34.79
CA GLN A 404 12.85 -28.41 -35.53
C GLN A 404 13.30 -26.94 -35.31
N GLU A 405 14.08 -26.43 -36.28
CA GLU A 405 14.38 -25.02 -36.58
C GLU A 405 14.74 -24.04 -35.44
N GLU A 406 16.03 -23.67 -35.42
CA GLU A 406 16.68 -22.50 -34.77
C GLU A 406 15.83 -21.20 -34.77
N TYR A 407 14.96 -21.01 -35.78
CA TYR A 407 14.12 -19.83 -35.92
C TYR A 407 12.90 -19.80 -34.99
N PHE A 408 12.30 -20.94 -34.66
CA PHE A 408 11.16 -21.00 -33.74
C PHE A 408 11.64 -20.74 -32.31
N HIS A 409 12.78 -21.33 -31.96
CA HIS A 409 13.48 -21.06 -30.71
C HIS A 409 13.94 -19.61 -30.59
N SER A 410 14.47 -18.98 -31.66
CA SER A 410 14.88 -17.57 -31.61
C SER A 410 13.70 -16.60 -31.49
N SER A 411 12.57 -16.91 -32.13
CA SER A 411 11.34 -16.11 -32.06
C SER A 411 10.65 -16.20 -30.70
N ILE A 412 10.63 -17.41 -30.11
CA ILE A 412 10.14 -17.62 -28.74
C ILE A 412 11.10 -16.97 -27.73
N ALA A 413 12.41 -17.09 -27.92
CA ALA A 413 13.39 -16.44 -27.05
C ALA A 413 13.33 -14.90 -27.14
N GLU A 414 13.09 -14.33 -28.33
CA GLU A 414 12.87 -12.88 -28.51
C GLU A 414 11.59 -12.43 -27.78
N LEU A 415 10.54 -13.27 -27.76
CA LEU A 415 9.30 -13.01 -27.02
C LEU A 415 9.43 -13.17 -25.50
N GLU A 416 10.10 -14.21 -25.04
CA GLU A 416 10.46 -14.42 -23.64
C GLU A 416 11.26 -13.22 -23.13
N LYS A 417 12.28 -12.77 -23.87
CA LYS A 417 13.10 -11.59 -23.55
C LYS A 417 12.27 -10.31 -23.45
N ILE A 418 11.37 -10.05 -24.40
CA ILE A 418 10.52 -8.85 -24.39
C ILE A 418 9.51 -8.86 -23.24
N LEU A 419 9.03 -10.04 -22.84
CA LEU A 419 8.09 -10.19 -21.73
C LEU A 419 8.80 -10.23 -20.36
N GLU A 420 10.05 -10.70 -20.29
CA GLU A 420 10.92 -10.66 -19.10
C GLU A 420 11.35 -9.23 -18.75
N ASP A 421 11.66 -8.38 -19.73
CA ASP A 421 11.92 -6.93 -19.54
C ASP A 421 10.76 -6.20 -18.84
N ARG A 422 9.55 -6.79 -18.80
CA ARG A 422 8.38 -6.24 -18.09
C ARG A 422 8.02 -6.89 -16.77
N LYS A 423 8.54 -8.09 -16.46
CA LYS A 423 8.52 -8.60 -15.06
C LYS A 423 9.23 -7.63 -14.12
N GLN A 424 10.23 -6.92 -14.65
CA GLN A 424 11.13 -5.99 -13.97
C GLN A 424 10.47 -4.71 -13.40
N LYS A 425 9.28 -4.31 -13.86
CA LYS A 425 8.70 -3.00 -13.51
C LYS A 425 7.38 -3.00 -12.72
N ASP A 426 6.62 -4.09 -12.70
CA ASP A 426 5.19 -4.00 -12.30
C ASP A 426 4.70 -5.10 -11.32
N ILE A 427 5.57 -5.79 -10.59
CA ILE A 427 5.14 -6.73 -9.55
C ILE A 427 5.54 -6.19 -8.18
N GLU A 428 4.75 -5.21 -7.72
CA GLU A 428 4.71 -4.89 -6.31
C GLU A 428 3.99 -6.01 -5.56
N VAL A 429 4.58 -6.41 -4.43
CA VAL A 429 4.16 -7.51 -3.54
C VAL A 429 2.70 -7.40 -3.05
N ASP A 430 2.08 -6.23 -3.21
CA ASP A 430 0.78 -5.90 -2.63
C ASP A 430 -0.43 -6.60 -3.26
N ARG A 431 -0.30 -7.30 -4.39
CA ARG A 431 -1.40 -8.05 -5.03
C ARG A 431 -1.25 -9.56 -5.00
N ILE A 432 -0.94 -10.10 -3.83
CA ILE A 432 -1.14 -11.53 -3.59
C ILE A 432 -2.61 -11.72 -3.19
N THR A 433 -3.43 -12.16 -4.14
CA THR A 433 -4.75 -12.70 -3.83
C THR A 433 -4.56 -14.02 -3.07
N SER A 434 -5.11 -14.07 -1.85
CA SER A 434 -5.12 -15.26 -1.01
C SER A 434 -5.98 -16.34 -1.67
N GLY A 435 -5.38 -17.48 -2.02
CA GLY A 435 -6.15 -18.64 -2.48
C GLY A 435 -5.60 -19.50 -3.62
N GLY A 436 -4.28 -19.72 -3.70
CA GLY A 436 -3.72 -20.70 -4.63
C GLY A 436 -2.47 -21.37 -4.05
N ASN A 437 -2.23 -22.63 -4.43
CA ASN A 437 -1.05 -23.41 -4.06
C ASN A 437 0.20 -22.84 -4.78
N LYS A 438 0.77 -21.77 -4.24
CA LYS A 438 1.93 -21.06 -4.83
C LYS A 438 3.16 -21.34 -4.00
N LYS A 439 4.19 -21.93 -4.62
CA LYS A 439 5.49 -22.12 -3.97
C LYS A 439 6.20 -20.78 -3.83
N ILE A 440 6.42 -20.35 -2.59
CA ILE A 440 7.21 -19.15 -2.29
C ILE A 440 8.32 -19.53 -1.32
N ASN A 441 9.54 -19.16 -1.69
CA ASN A 441 10.65 -19.21 -0.76
C ASN A 441 10.52 -18.05 0.25
N SER A 442 10.25 -18.38 1.51
CA SER A 442 10.14 -17.40 2.60
C SER A 442 11.50 -16.76 2.96
N GLN A 443 12.60 -17.27 2.40
CA GLN A 443 13.99 -16.91 2.73
C GLN A 443 14.71 -16.15 1.60
N GLU A 444 14.14 -16.08 0.40
CA GLU A 444 14.78 -15.41 -0.74
C GLU A 444 14.00 -14.18 -1.18
N ALA A 445 14.73 -13.12 -1.51
CA ALA A 445 14.18 -11.89 -2.05
C ALA A 445 15.08 -11.35 -3.16
N ILE A 446 14.49 -11.03 -4.31
CA ILE A 446 15.21 -10.52 -5.48
C ILE A 446 14.97 -9.03 -5.60
N TYR A 447 16.01 -8.27 -5.88
CA TYR A 447 15.97 -6.83 -6.05
C TYR A 447 16.59 -6.48 -7.40
N GLN A 448 15.96 -5.59 -8.13
CA GLN A 448 16.58 -5.01 -9.33
C GLN A 448 16.79 -3.53 -9.08
N ILE A 449 18.02 -3.11 -9.29
CA ILE A 449 18.50 -1.78 -8.97
C ILE A 449 19.14 -1.19 -10.23
N GLU A 450 19.02 0.12 -10.39
CA GLU A 450 19.75 0.85 -11.43
C GLU A 450 20.83 1.71 -10.75
N ALA A 451 22.08 1.30 -10.89
CA ALA A 451 23.22 2.07 -10.40
C ALA A 451 23.47 3.26 -11.34
N PRO A 452 23.45 4.51 -10.85
CA PRO A 452 23.58 5.70 -11.70
C PRO A 452 24.99 5.92 -12.24
N GLN A 453 25.99 5.38 -11.54
CA GLN A 453 27.41 5.54 -11.81
C GLN A 453 28.19 4.35 -11.26
N ASP A 454 29.34 4.11 -11.89
CA ASP A 454 30.35 3.19 -11.40
C ASP A 454 30.86 3.63 -10.02
N GLY A 455 30.91 2.72 -9.05
CA GLY A 455 31.42 3.05 -7.73
C GLY A 455 31.19 1.98 -6.66
N GLN A 456 31.69 2.28 -5.46
CA GLN A 456 31.43 1.49 -4.26
C GLN A 456 30.13 1.95 -3.61
N TYR A 457 29.25 0.99 -3.31
CA TYR A 457 27.98 1.18 -2.62
C TYR A 457 27.98 0.33 -1.35
N GLU A 458 27.54 0.90 -0.23
CA GLU A 458 27.29 0.13 0.99
C GLU A 458 25.87 -0.43 0.95
N LEU A 459 25.72 -1.75 1.06
CA LEU A 459 24.42 -2.43 1.08
C LEU A 459 23.90 -2.57 2.51
N TYR A 460 22.67 -2.14 2.71
CA TYR A 460 21.93 -2.29 3.94
C TYR A 460 20.61 -3.02 3.69
N VAL A 461 20.23 -3.87 4.64
CA VAL A 461 18.94 -4.55 4.68
C VAL A 461 18.12 -3.97 5.83
N ARG A 462 16.84 -3.66 5.56
CA ARG A 462 15.94 -3.11 6.57
C ARG A 462 15.06 -4.22 7.16
N ASP A 463 15.27 -4.64 8.41
CA ASP A 463 14.28 -5.48 9.09
C ASP A 463 14.38 -5.31 10.61
N ASP A 464 13.50 -4.46 11.15
CA ASP A 464 13.38 -4.16 12.57
C ASP A 464 12.95 -5.33 13.44
N GLN A 465 12.45 -6.41 12.82
CA GLN A 465 11.97 -7.60 13.52
C GLN A 465 12.72 -8.87 13.10
N MET A 466 13.88 -8.77 12.45
CA MET A 466 14.58 -9.96 11.95
C MET A 466 14.85 -10.98 13.06
N ALA A 467 15.38 -10.52 14.20
CA ALA A 467 15.64 -11.36 15.37
C ALA A 467 14.37 -11.96 16.01
N LYS A 468 13.19 -11.38 15.76
CA LYS A 468 11.91 -11.89 16.27
C LYS A 468 11.40 -13.06 15.42
N TYR A 469 11.68 -13.08 14.12
CA TYR A 469 11.05 -14.00 13.17
C TYR A 469 12.02 -14.95 12.48
N ARG A 470 13.33 -14.84 12.70
CA ARG A 470 14.34 -15.66 12.02
C ARG A 470 15.41 -16.19 12.98
N ASP A 471 15.88 -17.39 12.69
CA ASP A 471 16.98 -18.02 13.42
C ASP A 471 18.33 -17.38 13.05
N LEU A 472 18.87 -16.61 13.97
CA LEU A 472 20.15 -15.92 13.82
C LEU A 472 21.34 -16.72 14.38
N SER A 473 21.18 -18.01 14.66
CA SER A 473 22.23 -18.89 15.22
C SER A 473 23.56 -18.85 14.46
N ASN A 474 23.49 -18.83 13.12
CA ASN A 474 24.68 -18.72 12.26
C ASN A 474 25.11 -17.27 11.99
N ASN A 475 24.27 -16.27 12.30
CA ASN A 475 24.48 -14.84 12.09
C ASN A 475 24.98 -14.44 10.67
N LEU A 476 24.58 -15.19 9.63
CA LEU A 476 25.00 -14.97 8.24
C LEU A 476 23.80 -14.63 7.35
N ILE A 477 23.99 -13.66 6.46
CA ILE A 477 23.14 -13.40 5.29
C ILE A 477 23.97 -13.65 4.05
N SER A 478 23.36 -14.24 3.02
CA SER A 478 24.02 -14.44 1.74
C SER A 478 23.31 -13.76 0.61
N PHE A 479 24.03 -13.36 -0.42
CA PHE A 479 23.44 -12.82 -1.64
C PHE A 479 24.29 -13.14 -2.87
N THR A 480 23.67 -13.07 -4.05
CA THR A 480 24.37 -13.07 -5.34
C THR A 480 24.09 -11.74 -6.04
N LEU A 481 25.11 -11.16 -6.66
CA LEU A 481 25.00 -10.02 -7.57
C LEU A 481 25.05 -10.54 -9.01
N ASP A 482 24.12 -10.17 -9.87
CA ASP A 482 24.08 -10.51 -11.30
C ASP A 482 24.28 -11.99 -11.64
N LYS A 483 23.79 -12.88 -10.76
CA LYS A 483 23.94 -14.34 -10.85
C LYS A 483 25.39 -14.84 -10.79
N GLU A 484 26.29 -14.03 -10.25
CA GLU A 484 27.66 -14.40 -9.91
C GLU A 484 27.74 -15.25 -8.63
N GLU A 485 28.96 -15.49 -8.14
CA GLU A 485 29.24 -16.32 -6.97
C GLU A 485 28.51 -15.81 -5.72
N LYS A 486 27.98 -16.78 -4.94
CA LYS A 486 27.30 -16.52 -3.68
C LYS A 486 28.27 -15.90 -2.68
N GLN A 487 27.94 -14.72 -2.19
CA GLN A 487 28.67 -14.02 -1.15
C GLN A 487 27.96 -14.19 0.19
N GLU A 488 28.72 -14.42 1.26
CA GLU A 488 28.20 -14.49 2.62
C GLU A 488 28.75 -13.32 3.46
N ARG A 489 27.91 -12.78 4.33
CA ARG A 489 28.23 -11.64 5.20
C ARG A 489 27.68 -11.89 6.59
N THR A 490 28.43 -11.48 7.59
CA THR A 490 27.97 -11.49 8.98
C THR A 490 26.96 -10.37 9.19
N ILE A 491 25.89 -10.65 9.93
CA ILE A 491 24.86 -9.67 10.28
C ILE A 491 25.46 -8.70 11.30
N GLU A 492 25.61 -7.45 10.89
CA GLU A 492 26.01 -6.34 11.75
C GLU A 492 24.85 -5.35 11.86
N PHE A 493 24.15 -5.38 13.00
CA PHE A 493 23.11 -4.41 13.31
C PHE A 493 23.73 -3.04 13.56
N THR A 494 23.32 -2.06 12.78
CA THR A 494 23.62 -0.65 13.02
C THR A 494 22.47 0.02 13.78
N ASP A 495 22.63 1.29 14.10
CA ASP A 495 21.54 2.09 14.67
C ASP A 495 20.32 2.12 13.73
N ASN A 496 19.12 2.29 14.29
CA ASN A 496 17.85 2.35 13.56
C ASN A 496 17.51 1.10 12.74
N ASN A 497 17.89 -0.09 13.24
CA ASN A 497 17.41 -1.38 12.72
C ASN A 497 17.77 -1.60 11.23
N LEU A 498 18.93 -1.09 10.82
CA LEU A 498 19.57 -1.42 9.55
C LEU A 498 20.62 -2.51 9.80
N ILE A 499 20.75 -3.42 8.83
CA ILE A 499 21.76 -4.47 8.84
C ILE A 499 22.74 -4.15 7.73
N SER A 500 24.00 -3.89 8.07
CA SER A 500 25.06 -3.67 7.08
C SER A 500 25.53 -5.00 6.50
N LEU A 501 25.62 -5.09 5.17
CA LEU A 501 26.22 -6.22 4.44
C LEU A 501 27.56 -5.83 3.79
N GLY A 502 28.07 -4.63 4.09
CA GLY A 502 29.35 -4.13 3.59
C GLY A 502 29.28 -3.53 2.18
N GLY A 503 30.47 -3.27 1.63
CA GLY A 503 30.64 -2.62 0.33
C GLY A 503 30.50 -3.56 -0.87
N LEU A 504 29.92 -3.04 -1.95
CA LEU A 504 29.75 -3.67 -3.26
C LEU A 504 30.17 -2.70 -4.34
N TYR A 505 30.93 -3.17 -5.33
CA TYR A 505 31.18 -2.39 -6.53
C TYR A 505 30.07 -2.62 -7.53
N LEU A 506 29.41 -1.56 -7.98
CA LEU A 506 28.40 -1.60 -9.04
C LEU A 506 28.90 -0.78 -10.23
N THR A 507 28.73 -1.30 -11.43
CA THR A 507 28.91 -0.52 -12.66
C THR A 507 27.67 0.32 -12.91
N LYS A 508 27.74 1.34 -13.76
CA LYS A 508 26.55 2.06 -14.18
C LYS A 508 25.62 1.13 -14.96
N GLY A 509 24.35 1.04 -14.56
CA GLY A 509 23.32 0.27 -15.24
C GLY A 509 22.49 -0.59 -14.29
N LEU A 510 21.75 -1.54 -14.88
CA LEU A 510 20.88 -2.44 -14.15
C LEU A 510 21.68 -3.58 -13.52
N HIS A 511 21.36 -3.88 -12.27
CA HIS A 511 21.91 -4.99 -11.51
C HIS A 511 20.80 -5.76 -10.79
N GLU A 512 21.02 -7.05 -10.56
CA GLU A 512 20.13 -7.93 -9.80
C GLU A 512 20.83 -8.42 -8.53
N ILE A 513 20.22 -8.18 -7.38
CA ILE A 513 20.66 -8.73 -6.09
C ILE A 513 19.64 -9.78 -5.65
N ASN A 514 20.07 -11.04 -5.55
CA ASN A 514 19.26 -12.09 -4.92
C ASN A 514 19.78 -12.29 -3.50
N LEU A 515 18.97 -11.95 -2.51
CA LEU A 515 19.28 -12.00 -1.09
C LEU A 515 18.63 -13.24 -0.45
N SER A 516 19.42 -14.05 0.24
CA SER A 516 18.95 -15.15 1.08
C SER A 516 19.16 -14.80 2.55
N VAL A 517 18.06 -14.71 3.29
CA VAL A 517 18.04 -14.42 4.73
C VAL A 517 17.91 -15.70 5.57
N PRO A 518 18.27 -15.69 6.87
CA PRO A 518 18.19 -16.87 7.72
C PRO A 518 16.79 -17.49 7.79
N SER A 519 16.69 -18.76 8.16
CA SER A 519 15.40 -19.48 8.21
C SER A 519 14.40 -18.80 9.14
N ALA A 520 13.13 -18.75 8.70
CA ALA A 520 12.06 -18.19 9.51
C ALA A 520 11.67 -19.16 10.65
N TYR A 521 11.33 -18.61 11.81
CA TYR A 521 10.68 -19.38 12.86
C TYR A 521 9.26 -19.76 12.44
N ASN A 522 8.84 -20.96 12.83
CA ASN A 522 7.44 -21.34 12.74
C ASN A 522 6.64 -20.62 13.84
N LEU A 523 5.55 -19.93 13.46
CA LEU A 523 4.66 -19.22 14.38
C LEU A 523 3.56 -20.12 14.98
N ILE A 524 3.55 -21.42 14.63
CA ILE A 524 2.66 -22.43 15.19
C ILE A 524 3.40 -23.29 16.22
N SER A 525 2.77 -23.51 17.37
CA SER A 525 3.21 -24.46 18.38
C SER A 525 2.77 -25.88 18.05
N ASP A 526 3.65 -26.85 18.29
CA ASP A 526 3.41 -28.29 18.02
C ASP A 526 2.91 -28.57 16.59
N PRO A 527 3.72 -28.26 15.56
CA PRO A 527 3.29 -28.32 14.16
C PRO A 527 3.05 -29.73 13.63
N SER A 528 3.62 -30.75 14.29
CA SER A 528 3.47 -32.18 13.97
C SER A 528 2.72 -32.96 15.04
N PHE A 529 2.04 -32.27 15.97
CA PHE A 529 1.15 -32.90 16.94
C PHE A 529 1.84 -33.97 17.80
N GLU A 530 3.08 -33.72 18.21
CA GLU A 530 3.90 -34.61 19.03
C GLU A 530 3.52 -34.55 20.51
N GLU A 531 3.05 -33.37 20.95
CA GLU A 531 2.67 -33.11 22.34
C GLU A 531 1.17 -33.32 22.58
N GLY A 532 0.39 -33.51 21.52
CA GLY A 532 -1.04 -33.77 21.57
C GLY A 532 -1.78 -33.19 20.36
N THR A 533 -3.10 -33.06 20.47
CA THR A 533 -3.88 -32.26 19.50
C THR A 533 -4.10 -30.86 20.05
N TRP A 534 -4.17 -29.85 19.18
CA TRP A 534 -4.67 -28.52 19.56
C TRP A 534 -6.09 -28.62 20.15
N SER A 535 -6.49 -27.62 20.94
CA SER A 535 -7.77 -27.60 21.69
C SER A 535 -8.95 -28.16 20.88
N GLY A 536 -9.69 -29.08 21.53
CA GLY A 536 -10.51 -30.11 20.89
C GLY A 536 -11.48 -29.64 19.80
N ALA A 537 -11.68 -30.52 18.81
CA ALA A 537 -12.50 -30.24 17.64
C ALA A 537 -13.93 -29.85 18.00
N VAL A 538 -14.43 -28.81 17.31
CA VAL A 538 -15.76 -28.24 17.54
C VAL A 538 -16.69 -28.62 16.38
N PRO A 539 -17.96 -28.99 16.62
CA PRO A 539 -18.96 -29.16 15.58
C PRO A 539 -19.32 -27.84 14.90
N MET A 540 -19.52 -27.89 13.58
CA MET A 540 -20.21 -26.84 12.84
C MET A 540 -21.51 -27.35 12.21
N PRO A 541 -22.67 -26.69 12.45
CA PRO A 541 -22.87 -25.52 13.33
C PRO A 541 -22.72 -25.84 14.83
N LEU A 542 -22.30 -24.83 15.62
CA LEU A 542 -21.91 -24.91 17.04
C LEU A 542 -22.99 -25.47 18.00
N ASN A 543 -24.23 -25.60 17.54
CA ASN A 543 -25.39 -25.96 18.33
C ASN A 543 -25.77 -27.46 18.26
N LEU A 544 -24.94 -28.30 17.63
CA LEU A 544 -25.21 -29.73 17.47
C LEU A 544 -24.32 -30.60 18.37
N LYS A 545 -24.91 -31.64 18.98
CA LYS A 545 -24.17 -32.72 19.65
C LYS A 545 -23.76 -33.74 18.59
N SER A 546 -22.48 -33.85 18.29
CA SER A 546 -21.93 -34.93 17.45
C SER A 546 -20.69 -35.55 18.07
N GLU A 547 -20.49 -36.84 17.78
CA GLU A 547 -19.21 -37.51 17.99
C GLU A 547 -18.18 -36.97 16.99
N ILE A 548 -17.41 -35.99 17.44
CA ILE A 548 -16.29 -35.42 16.70
C ILE A 548 -15.03 -35.75 17.46
N ASN A 549 -14.07 -36.36 16.78
CA ASN A 549 -12.80 -36.76 17.35
C ASN A 549 -11.67 -36.05 16.62
N ALA A 550 -10.97 -35.16 17.32
CA ALA A 550 -9.58 -34.82 17.03
C ALA A 550 -8.70 -35.75 17.87
N THR A 551 -7.87 -36.54 17.22
CA THR A 551 -6.97 -37.49 17.89
C THR A 551 -5.62 -37.49 17.19
N GLN A 552 -4.56 -37.86 17.90
CA GLN A 552 -3.29 -38.19 17.26
C GLN A 552 -3.42 -39.47 16.44
N SER A 553 -2.66 -39.55 15.36
CA SER A 553 -2.54 -40.72 14.49
C SER A 553 -1.06 -41.02 14.25
N ALA A 554 -0.66 -42.28 14.35
CA ALA A 554 0.71 -42.71 14.03
C ALA A 554 1.00 -42.75 12.51
N ASP A 555 -0.03 -42.53 11.69
CA ASP A 555 0.14 -42.24 10.28
C ASP A 555 0.50 -40.76 10.15
N ALA A 556 1.80 -40.47 10.02
CA ALA A 556 2.38 -39.13 10.02
C ALA A 556 3.18 -38.86 8.75
N PHE A 557 3.27 -37.59 8.38
CA PHE A 557 4.14 -37.07 7.33
C PHE A 557 5.51 -36.68 7.88
N GLN A 558 5.54 -36.01 9.03
CA GLN A 558 6.75 -35.62 9.75
C GLN A 558 6.61 -35.96 11.23
N GLY A 559 7.66 -36.52 11.82
CA GLY A 559 7.64 -36.92 13.22
C GLY A 559 6.92 -38.26 13.44
N ASP A 560 6.40 -38.48 14.65
CA ASP A 560 5.75 -39.73 15.06
C ASP A 560 4.22 -39.64 14.97
N PHE A 561 3.65 -38.43 14.96
CA PHE A 561 2.20 -38.23 15.00
C PHE A 561 1.66 -37.24 13.94
N SER A 562 0.35 -37.29 13.72
CA SER A 562 -0.40 -36.29 12.95
C SER A 562 -1.78 -36.04 13.55
N LEU A 563 -2.42 -34.93 13.17
CA LEU A 563 -3.80 -34.63 13.55
C LEU A 563 -4.77 -35.41 12.68
N LYS A 564 -5.53 -36.31 13.28
CA LYS A 564 -6.67 -36.98 12.64
C LYS A 564 -7.98 -36.33 13.06
N LEU A 565 -8.69 -35.77 12.09
CA LEU A 565 -10.05 -35.24 12.25
C LEU A 565 -11.05 -36.22 11.65
N SER A 566 -12.00 -36.67 12.46
CA SER A 566 -13.09 -37.56 12.04
C SER A 566 -14.45 -36.93 12.26
N SER A 567 -15.32 -37.05 11.27
CA SER A 567 -16.69 -36.55 11.25
C SER A 567 -17.66 -37.66 10.83
N ASN A 568 -18.66 -37.95 11.68
CA ASN A 568 -19.69 -38.97 11.42
C ASN A 568 -21.05 -38.37 10.99
N GLN A 569 -21.43 -37.21 11.54
CA GLN A 569 -22.75 -36.59 11.35
C GLN A 569 -22.74 -35.07 11.09
N ASN A 570 -21.63 -34.37 11.38
CA ASN A 570 -21.49 -32.92 11.25
C ASN A 570 -20.05 -32.53 10.91
N ASN A 571 -19.82 -31.32 10.41
CA ASN A 571 -18.48 -30.81 10.15
C ASN A 571 -17.64 -30.75 11.44
N ALA A 572 -16.40 -31.25 11.38
CA ALA A 572 -15.42 -31.11 12.44
C ALA A 572 -14.42 -30.01 12.08
N VAL A 573 -14.08 -29.15 13.03
CA VAL A 573 -13.03 -28.14 12.84
C VAL A 573 -12.12 -28.05 14.06
N VAL A 574 -10.82 -27.88 13.82
CA VAL A 574 -9.84 -27.49 14.85
C VAL A 574 -9.28 -26.13 14.50
N PHE A 575 -9.15 -25.28 15.52
CA PHE A 575 -8.58 -23.94 15.43
C PHE A 575 -7.24 -23.88 16.13
N THR A 576 -6.31 -23.11 15.58
CA THR A 576 -5.06 -22.75 16.26
C THR A 576 -4.74 -21.27 16.00
N PRO A 577 -4.46 -20.47 17.04
CA PRO A 577 -4.06 -19.08 16.86
C PRO A 577 -2.62 -18.98 16.31
N ILE A 578 -2.39 -18.00 15.45
CA ILE A 578 -1.04 -17.58 15.05
C ILE A 578 -0.57 -16.54 16.06
N ASN A 579 0.44 -16.90 16.84
CA ASN A 579 0.99 -16.00 17.84
C ASN A 579 1.98 -15.01 17.20
N ASN A 580 2.09 -13.81 17.78
CA ASN A 580 3.16 -12.84 17.51
C ASN A 580 3.29 -12.34 16.06
N PHE A 581 2.26 -12.38 15.22
CA PHE A 581 2.31 -11.79 13.88
C PHE A 581 2.47 -10.25 13.91
N ALA A 582 3.09 -9.70 12.88
CA ALA A 582 3.18 -8.27 12.58
C ALA A 582 2.15 -7.84 11.53
N TYR A 583 1.52 -6.70 11.77
CA TYR A 583 0.54 -6.07 10.87
C TYR A 583 1.17 -5.64 9.54
N GLY A 584 0.43 -5.82 8.44
CA GLY A 584 0.84 -5.42 7.09
C GLY A 584 1.91 -6.31 6.45
N ASP A 585 2.51 -7.24 7.19
CA ASP A 585 3.44 -8.24 6.66
C ASP A 585 2.70 -9.43 6.06
N ILE A 586 3.43 -10.25 5.31
CA ILE A 586 2.92 -11.39 4.56
C ILE A 586 3.51 -12.67 5.13
N TYR A 587 2.68 -13.71 5.22
CA TYR A 587 3.06 -15.00 5.78
C TYR A 587 2.77 -16.10 4.78
N LYS A 588 3.67 -17.09 4.75
CA LYS A 588 3.45 -18.38 4.11
C LYS A 588 2.89 -19.33 5.15
N VAL A 589 1.75 -19.94 4.86
CA VAL A 589 1.19 -21.06 5.60
C VAL A 589 1.46 -22.32 4.80
N SER A 590 2.09 -23.33 5.38
CA SER A 590 2.32 -24.60 4.70
C SER A 590 1.98 -25.78 5.61
N PHE A 591 1.47 -26.86 5.04
CA PHE A 591 1.14 -28.08 5.79
C PHE A 591 0.97 -29.28 4.86
N ALA A 592 1.13 -30.48 5.41
CA ALA A 592 0.76 -31.72 4.74
C ALA A 592 -0.69 -32.12 5.11
N ALA A 593 -1.46 -32.58 4.13
CA ALA A 593 -2.77 -33.15 4.38
C ALA A 593 -3.07 -34.34 3.46
N LYS A 594 -4.00 -35.18 3.91
CA LYS A 594 -4.61 -36.25 3.11
C LYS A 594 -6.01 -36.58 3.62
N TYR A 595 -6.79 -37.32 2.82
CA TYR A 595 -8.01 -37.94 3.30
C TYR A 595 -7.85 -39.46 3.42
N ALA A 596 -8.33 -40.02 4.52
CA ALA A 596 -8.37 -41.47 4.73
C ALA A 596 -9.74 -42.05 4.36
N GLU A 597 -10.82 -41.29 4.56
CA GLU A 597 -12.20 -41.72 4.31
C GLU A 597 -13.07 -40.52 3.95
N GLY A 598 -14.09 -40.69 3.09
CA GLY A 598 -15.07 -39.65 2.78
C GLY A 598 -14.54 -38.53 1.88
N ASN A 599 -14.79 -37.27 2.28
CA ASN A 599 -14.47 -36.08 1.48
C ASN A 599 -13.03 -35.58 1.68
N GLN A 600 -12.61 -34.70 0.77
CA GLN A 600 -11.32 -34.04 0.78
C GLN A 600 -11.14 -33.09 1.97
N PRO A 601 -9.89 -32.79 2.37
CA PRO A 601 -9.60 -31.86 3.46
C PRO A 601 -9.91 -30.41 3.06
N TYR A 602 -10.12 -29.56 4.06
CA TYR A 602 -10.35 -28.12 3.88
C TYR A 602 -9.50 -27.33 4.87
N PHE A 603 -9.15 -26.12 4.45
CA PHE A 603 -8.33 -25.20 5.21
C PHE A 603 -8.95 -23.81 5.21
N GLY A 604 -8.82 -23.10 6.33
CA GLY A 604 -9.25 -21.72 6.44
C GLY A 604 -8.39 -20.88 7.37
N VAL A 605 -8.53 -19.57 7.24
CA VAL A 605 -7.80 -18.55 8.01
C VAL A 605 -8.82 -17.60 8.60
N TRP A 606 -8.80 -17.40 9.91
CA TRP A 606 -9.73 -16.51 10.61
C TRP A 606 -9.01 -15.28 11.16
N GLU A 607 -9.70 -14.16 11.17
CA GLU A 607 -9.20 -12.86 11.65
C GLU A 607 -10.26 -12.21 12.54
N ASN A 608 -9.86 -11.68 13.69
CA ASN A 608 -10.75 -10.88 14.54
C ASN A 608 -10.21 -9.47 14.74
N ASP A 609 -11.13 -8.54 14.95
CA ASP A 609 -10.89 -7.16 15.40
C ASP A 609 -10.71 -7.03 16.92
N THR A 610 -10.65 -8.16 17.63
CA THR A 610 -10.45 -8.27 19.09
C THR A 610 -9.35 -9.27 19.43
N GLU A 611 -8.74 -9.16 20.62
CA GLU A 611 -7.74 -10.10 21.16
C GLU A 611 -8.35 -11.48 21.56
N SER A 612 -8.97 -12.20 20.62
CA SER A 612 -9.57 -13.51 20.86
C SER A 612 -8.75 -14.64 20.22
N ASN A 613 -8.49 -15.71 20.96
CA ASN A 613 -7.77 -16.89 20.44
C ASN A 613 -8.66 -17.84 19.62
N LEU A 614 -9.93 -17.51 19.45
CA LEU A 614 -10.90 -18.23 18.62
C LEU A 614 -11.59 -17.23 17.67
N PRO A 615 -12.09 -17.68 16.51
CA PRO A 615 -12.86 -16.84 15.62
C PRO A 615 -14.08 -16.22 16.31
N ASP A 616 -14.39 -14.96 15.99
CA ASP A 616 -15.58 -14.27 16.49
C ASP A 616 -16.84 -14.87 15.86
N PHE A 617 -17.52 -15.73 16.61
CA PHE A 617 -18.78 -16.35 16.19
C PHE A 617 -20.01 -15.43 16.34
N ASN A 618 -19.83 -14.12 16.54
CA ASN A 618 -20.95 -13.21 16.77
C ASN A 618 -21.82 -12.98 15.52
N PHE A 619 -22.84 -13.82 15.38
CA PHE A 619 -23.85 -13.85 14.32
C PHE A 619 -24.63 -12.54 14.11
N GLN A 620 -24.54 -11.56 15.03
CA GLN A 620 -25.25 -10.28 14.92
C GLN A 620 -24.56 -9.24 14.01
N LYS A 621 -23.26 -9.40 13.70
CA LYS A 621 -22.56 -8.56 12.71
C LYS A 621 -22.97 -8.90 11.25
N ILE A 622 -23.69 -10.00 11.04
CA ILE A 622 -24.20 -10.45 9.75
C ILE A 622 -25.52 -9.75 9.46
N ASN A 623 -25.60 -9.04 8.34
CA ASN A 623 -26.75 -8.25 7.89
C ASN A 623 -28.09 -9.00 8.14
N PRO A 624 -29.04 -8.46 8.94
CA PRO A 624 -30.22 -9.18 9.43
C PRO A 624 -31.24 -9.56 8.35
N ARG A 625 -30.95 -9.33 7.07
CA ARG A 625 -31.79 -9.74 5.93
C ARG A 625 -31.60 -11.20 5.49
N TRP A 626 -30.56 -11.91 5.92
CA TRP A 626 -30.28 -13.29 5.49
C TRP A 626 -29.83 -14.12 6.70
N GLY A 627 -30.78 -14.84 7.32
CA GLY A 627 -30.64 -15.48 8.64
C GLY A 627 -29.80 -16.76 8.73
N THR A 628 -28.64 -16.83 8.07
CA THR A 628 -27.65 -17.90 8.29
C THR A 628 -26.24 -17.36 8.04
N ALA A 629 -25.29 -17.63 8.95
CA ALA A 629 -23.89 -17.34 8.70
C ALA A 629 -23.37 -18.20 7.56
N ASP A 630 -22.96 -17.56 6.47
CA ASP A 630 -22.14 -18.19 5.46
C ASP A 630 -20.73 -18.38 6.05
N PRO A 631 -20.15 -19.60 6.08
CA PRO A 631 -18.76 -19.82 6.47
C PRO A 631 -17.76 -18.87 5.77
N GLN A 632 -18.07 -18.39 4.56
CA GLN A 632 -17.27 -17.38 3.85
C GLN A 632 -17.16 -16.03 4.58
N THR A 633 -18.04 -15.75 5.55
CA THR A 633 -17.98 -14.52 6.36
C THR A 633 -17.10 -14.64 7.61
N LEU A 634 -16.75 -15.86 8.03
CA LEU A 634 -15.93 -16.12 9.22
C LEU A 634 -14.44 -16.26 8.89
N PHE A 635 -14.10 -16.58 7.64
CA PHE A 635 -12.74 -16.85 7.22
C PHE A 635 -12.31 -15.88 6.12
N SER A 636 -11.15 -15.24 6.29
CA SER A 636 -10.54 -14.42 5.23
C SER A 636 -9.99 -15.29 4.09
N VAL A 637 -9.71 -16.57 4.35
CA VAL A 637 -9.36 -17.58 3.36
C VAL A 637 -10.14 -18.86 3.68
N LEU A 638 -10.81 -19.45 2.70
CA LEU A 638 -11.40 -20.78 2.79
C LEU A 638 -11.13 -21.52 1.49
N GLN A 639 -10.44 -22.66 1.56
CA GLN A 639 -9.97 -23.40 0.40
C GLN A 639 -10.30 -24.88 0.53
N ASP A 640 -10.84 -25.45 -0.53
CA ASP A 640 -10.96 -26.89 -0.69
C ASP A 640 -9.66 -27.45 -1.24
N LEU A 641 -9.13 -28.49 -0.61
CA LEU A 641 -7.85 -29.08 -1.01
C LEU A 641 -8.11 -30.22 -2.00
N PRO A 642 -7.34 -30.31 -3.11
CA PRO A 642 -7.44 -31.45 -4.02
C PRO A 642 -7.40 -32.79 -3.29
N PRO A 643 -8.33 -33.72 -3.59
CA PRO A 643 -8.44 -34.99 -2.87
C PRO A 643 -7.25 -35.90 -3.17
N ASP A 644 -6.46 -36.25 -2.14
CA ASP A 644 -5.39 -37.25 -2.23
C ASP A 644 -5.39 -38.19 -1.02
N LYS A 645 -5.21 -39.48 -1.29
CA LYS A 645 -5.05 -40.52 -0.25
C LYS A 645 -3.62 -40.61 0.26
N ASN A 646 -2.67 -40.11 -0.52
CA ASN A 646 -1.29 -39.94 -0.10
C ASN A 646 -1.12 -38.57 0.55
N TRP A 647 -0.10 -38.43 1.38
CA TRP A 647 0.28 -37.13 1.93
C TRP A 647 0.66 -36.17 0.80
N ARG A 648 0.01 -35.02 0.77
CA ARG A 648 0.32 -33.93 -0.15
C ARG A 648 0.63 -32.67 0.64
N HIS A 649 1.66 -31.93 0.21
CA HIS A 649 2.04 -30.66 0.81
C HIS A 649 1.30 -29.51 0.13
N TYR A 650 0.81 -28.56 0.92
CA TYR A 650 0.05 -27.39 0.49
C TYR A 650 0.70 -26.12 1.02
N GLU A 651 0.74 -25.07 0.20
CA GLU A 651 1.27 -23.76 0.54
C GLU A 651 0.26 -22.64 0.21
N PHE A 652 0.04 -21.75 1.16
CA PHE A 652 -0.85 -20.60 1.03
C PHE A 652 -0.13 -19.33 1.48
N ILE A 653 -0.58 -18.19 0.97
CA ILE A 653 -0.06 -16.89 1.36
C ILE A 653 -1.18 -16.09 1.98
N ILE A 654 -0.91 -15.49 3.14
CA ILE A 654 -1.86 -14.68 3.88
C ILE A 654 -1.26 -13.31 4.17
N LYS A 655 -2.07 -12.26 4.04
CA LYS A 655 -1.75 -10.88 4.43
C LYS A 655 -2.85 -10.41 5.39
N PRO A 656 -2.59 -10.34 6.70
CA PRO A 656 -3.59 -9.93 7.68
C PRO A 656 -4.07 -8.49 7.41
N GLN A 657 -5.34 -8.21 7.67
CA GLN A 657 -5.88 -6.86 7.54
C GLN A 657 -5.30 -5.92 8.61
N ASP A 658 -5.25 -4.62 8.30
CA ASP A 658 -4.71 -3.60 9.22
C ASP A 658 -5.48 -3.54 10.56
N SER A 659 -6.78 -3.86 10.54
CA SER A 659 -7.66 -3.88 11.72
C SER A 659 -7.56 -5.16 12.54
N THR A 660 -6.89 -6.20 12.04
CA THR A 660 -6.78 -7.48 12.73
C THR A 660 -6.10 -7.26 14.09
N GLN A 661 -6.51 -8.01 15.10
CA GLN A 661 -5.91 -8.04 16.44
C GLN A 661 -5.51 -9.45 16.84
N SER A 662 -6.25 -10.44 16.34
CA SER A 662 -5.92 -11.86 16.45
C SER A 662 -6.18 -12.57 15.13
N LEU A 663 -5.38 -13.59 14.84
CA LEU A 663 -5.41 -14.37 13.61
C LEU A 663 -5.15 -15.84 13.95
N GLY A 664 -5.70 -16.76 13.16
CA GLY A 664 -5.32 -18.16 13.24
C GLY A 664 -5.78 -19.00 12.07
N LEU A 665 -5.50 -20.29 12.18
CA LEU A 665 -5.81 -21.30 11.18
C LEU A 665 -7.00 -22.15 11.62
N ALA A 666 -7.70 -22.70 10.64
CA ALA A 666 -8.80 -23.65 10.80
C ALA A 666 -8.61 -24.84 9.85
N PHE A 667 -8.66 -26.05 10.40
CA PHE A 667 -8.57 -27.31 9.64
C PHE A 667 -9.84 -28.09 9.81
N PHE A 668 -10.42 -28.58 8.70
CA PHE A 668 -11.76 -29.15 8.74
C PHE A 668 -11.81 -30.60 8.27
N SER A 669 -12.82 -31.32 8.75
CA SER A 669 -13.32 -32.52 8.11
C SER A 669 -14.80 -32.30 7.81
N LEU A 670 -15.12 -32.00 6.54
CA LEU A 670 -16.47 -31.65 6.12
C LEU A 670 -17.25 -32.90 5.68
N GLN A 671 -18.50 -32.97 6.11
CA GLN A 671 -19.43 -34.02 5.66
C GLN A 671 -20.36 -33.46 4.58
N LEU A 672 -19.90 -33.49 3.33
CA LEU A 672 -20.70 -33.07 2.18
C LEU A 672 -21.63 -34.17 1.63
N LYS A 673 -21.44 -35.43 2.06
CA LYS A 673 -22.22 -36.61 1.66
C LYS A 673 -22.49 -37.50 2.88
N VAL A 674 -23.54 -38.32 2.81
CA VAL A 674 -23.84 -39.32 3.85
C VAL A 674 -22.65 -40.29 3.99
N GLY A 675 -22.13 -40.44 5.21
CA GLY A 675 -20.99 -41.30 5.51
C GLY A 675 -19.90 -40.60 6.33
N LYS A 676 -18.96 -41.37 6.86
CA LYS A 676 -17.87 -40.86 7.69
C LYS A 676 -16.79 -40.19 6.83
N THR A 677 -16.32 -39.02 7.27
CA THR A 677 -15.14 -38.37 6.69
C THR A 677 -14.00 -38.42 7.69
N VAL A 678 -12.79 -38.74 7.21
CA VAL A 678 -11.56 -38.72 8.00
C VAL A 678 -10.46 -38.02 7.21
N ASN A 679 -9.93 -36.94 7.77
CA ASN A 679 -8.82 -36.19 7.20
C ASN A 679 -7.64 -36.17 8.19
N LEU A 680 -6.42 -36.18 7.66
CA LEU A 680 -5.21 -36.08 8.44
C LEU A 680 -4.42 -34.83 8.02
N TYR A 681 -3.81 -34.17 8.99
CA TYR A 681 -3.03 -32.93 8.84
C TYR A 681 -1.72 -33.03 9.64
N ASP A 682 -0.63 -32.52 9.09
CA ASP A 682 0.71 -32.59 9.70
C ASP A 682 1.64 -31.49 9.13
N ASP A 683 2.81 -31.28 9.75
CA ASP A 683 3.86 -30.30 9.38
C ASP A 683 3.30 -28.88 9.18
N VAL A 684 2.47 -28.41 10.11
CA VAL A 684 1.82 -27.10 9.99
C VAL A 684 2.80 -25.97 10.32
N ARG A 685 3.16 -25.18 9.32
CA ARG A 685 4.07 -24.05 9.46
C ARG A 685 3.43 -22.74 9.07
N VAL A 686 3.77 -21.70 9.82
CA VAL A 686 3.48 -20.30 9.47
C VAL A 686 4.78 -19.53 9.56
N GLU A 687 5.26 -19.05 8.42
CA GLU A 687 6.55 -18.39 8.27
C GLU A 687 6.35 -16.98 7.71
N ARG A 688 6.97 -15.97 8.32
CA ARG A 688 6.96 -14.60 7.77
C ARG A 688 7.80 -14.56 6.49
N ILE A 689 7.21 -14.12 5.39
CA ILE A 689 7.93 -13.97 4.11
C ILE A 689 8.82 -12.72 4.20
N PHE A 690 10.06 -12.81 3.71
CA PHE A 690 10.95 -11.65 3.66
C PHE A 690 10.56 -10.71 2.51
N THR A 691 9.92 -9.60 2.83
CA THR A 691 9.45 -8.62 1.83
C THR A 691 10.01 -7.22 2.07
N LYS A 692 11.11 -7.13 2.81
CA LYS A 692 11.65 -5.85 3.26
C LYS A 692 12.57 -5.20 2.22
N PRO A 693 12.64 -3.87 2.16
CA PRO A 693 13.47 -3.17 1.20
C PRO A 693 14.96 -3.30 1.52
N ILE A 694 15.80 -3.08 0.51
CA ILE A 694 17.22 -2.79 0.67
C ILE A 694 17.50 -1.31 0.46
N LEU A 695 18.59 -0.85 1.06
CA LEU A 695 19.14 0.49 0.89
C LEU A 695 20.60 0.35 0.44
N LEU A 696 20.94 0.95 -0.70
CA LEU A 696 22.32 1.12 -1.13
C LEU A 696 22.72 2.58 -0.94
N LYS A 697 23.79 2.80 -0.21
CA LYS A 697 24.39 4.12 -0.02
C LYS A 697 25.59 4.22 -0.95
N GLY A 698 25.45 5.03 -1.99
CA GLY A 698 26.54 5.36 -2.91
C GLY A 698 27.48 6.43 -2.34
N PRO A 699 28.50 6.82 -3.11
CA PRO A 699 29.38 7.91 -2.71
C PRO A 699 28.58 9.22 -2.58
N LEU A 700 28.88 9.98 -1.52
CA LEU A 700 28.22 11.26 -1.24
C LEU A 700 28.38 12.24 -2.42
N LEU A 701 27.31 12.98 -2.70
CA LEU A 701 27.33 14.07 -3.65
C LEU A 701 28.32 15.17 -3.24
N LYS A 702 28.85 15.90 -4.24
CA LYS A 702 29.69 17.07 -3.99
C LYS A 702 28.85 18.16 -3.32
N GLU A 703 29.35 18.69 -2.21
CA GLU A 703 28.82 19.90 -1.57
C GLU A 703 28.86 21.07 -2.55
N ALA A 704 27.80 21.88 -2.54
CA ALA A 704 27.72 23.06 -3.38
C ALA A 704 28.75 24.10 -2.90
N LYS A 705 29.57 24.62 -3.83
CA LYS A 705 30.64 25.56 -3.52
C LYS A 705 30.21 26.96 -3.97
N ASN A 706 30.15 27.90 -3.02
CA ASN A 706 29.68 29.28 -3.21
C ASN A 706 28.15 29.40 -3.34
N LEU A 707 27.47 29.08 -2.23
CA LEU A 707 26.02 29.24 -2.13
C LEU A 707 25.62 30.71 -2.04
N PRO A 708 24.53 31.12 -2.72
CA PRO A 708 23.99 32.46 -2.52
C PRO A 708 23.53 32.68 -1.09
N ASN A 709 23.69 33.91 -0.61
CA ASN A 709 23.09 34.34 0.63
C ASN A 709 21.65 34.77 0.36
N ILE A 710 20.72 34.33 1.20
CA ILE A 710 19.31 34.67 1.06
C ILE A 710 18.74 35.25 2.35
N GLN A 711 17.80 36.18 2.18
CA GLN A 711 16.91 36.66 3.24
C GLN A 711 15.48 36.63 2.71
N PHE A 712 14.49 36.43 3.58
CA PHE A 712 13.10 36.42 3.15
C PHE A 712 12.21 37.26 4.05
N THR A 713 11.15 37.79 3.45
CA THR A 713 10.07 38.51 4.13
C THR A 713 8.73 37.87 3.78
N LYS A 714 7.97 37.46 4.80
CA LYS A 714 6.58 37.01 4.63
C LYS A 714 5.68 38.22 4.42
N LEU A 715 5.21 38.43 3.19
CA LEU A 715 4.31 39.54 2.87
C LEU A 715 2.87 39.22 3.28
N ARG A 716 2.42 37.98 2.99
CA ARG A 716 1.10 37.42 3.34
C ARG A 716 1.22 35.89 3.43
N PRO A 717 0.24 35.16 4.00
CA PRO A 717 0.30 33.69 4.08
C PRO A 717 0.56 32.98 2.74
N THR A 718 0.10 33.57 1.63
CA THR A 718 0.23 33.03 0.28
C THR A 718 1.29 33.74 -0.57
N LYS A 719 2.14 34.60 0.02
CA LYS A 719 3.11 35.40 -0.73
C LYS A 719 4.35 35.76 0.10
N TYR A 720 5.51 35.39 -0.43
CA TYR A 720 6.82 35.62 0.19
C TYR A 720 7.74 36.34 -0.80
N GLN A 721 8.63 37.19 -0.29
CA GLN A 721 9.73 37.79 -1.03
C GLN A 721 11.04 37.22 -0.51
N VAL A 722 11.92 36.80 -1.41
CA VAL A 722 13.27 36.29 -1.12
C VAL A 722 14.28 37.17 -1.82
N ASP A 723 15.15 37.81 -1.05
CA ASP A 723 16.29 38.59 -1.53
C ASP A 723 17.50 37.67 -1.66
N VAL A 724 18.05 37.54 -2.86
CA VAL A 724 19.17 36.65 -3.20
C VAL A 724 20.40 37.49 -3.51
N LYS A 725 21.53 37.13 -2.90
CA LYS A 725 22.82 37.81 -3.04
C LYS A 725 23.93 36.82 -3.41
N ASN A 726 24.81 37.24 -4.31
CA ASN A 726 26.00 36.49 -4.73
C ASN A 726 25.69 35.08 -5.31
N ALA A 727 24.61 34.92 -6.07
CA ALA A 727 24.36 33.66 -6.78
C ALA A 727 25.34 33.53 -7.97
N THR A 728 26.42 32.78 -7.82
CA THR A 728 27.42 32.60 -8.89
C THR A 728 27.09 31.44 -9.83
N GLU A 729 26.29 30.49 -9.38
CA GLU A 729 25.90 29.28 -10.10
C GLU A 729 24.42 28.94 -9.83
N PRO A 730 23.79 28.08 -10.65
CA PRO A 730 22.45 27.55 -10.37
C PRO A 730 22.37 26.88 -8.99
N TYR A 731 21.23 27.04 -8.30
CA TYR A 731 21.08 26.55 -6.93
C TYR A 731 19.63 26.14 -6.65
N PHE A 732 19.44 25.38 -5.57
CA PHE A 732 18.12 25.03 -5.09
C PHE A 732 17.61 26.05 -4.06
N LEU A 733 16.33 26.37 -4.15
CA LEU A 733 15.61 27.11 -3.12
C LEU A 733 14.55 26.19 -2.52
N VAL A 734 14.68 25.88 -1.24
CA VAL A 734 13.70 25.10 -0.49
C VAL A 734 12.77 26.06 0.25
N PHE A 735 11.47 25.76 0.21
CA PHE A 735 10.43 26.47 0.92
C PHE A 735 9.58 25.45 1.69
N SER A 736 9.76 25.41 3.01
CA SER A 736 9.16 24.45 3.95
C SER A 736 7.65 24.66 4.18
N GLU A 737 6.91 25.05 3.14
CA GLU A 737 5.45 24.93 3.07
C GLU A 737 5.05 23.67 2.31
N SER A 738 3.87 23.13 2.61
CA SER A 738 3.36 21.93 1.94
C SER A 738 3.32 22.10 0.41
N TYR A 739 3.84 21.10 -0.29
CA TYR A 739 4.00 21.10 -1.73
C TYR A 739 2.65 21.21 -2.40
N HIS A 740 2.57 22.12 -3.36
CA HIS A 740 1.40 22.25 -4.21
C HIS A 740 1.80 22.88 -5.53
N PRO A 741 1.36 22.34 -6.69
CA PRO A 741 1.75 22.86 -8.03
C PRO A 741 1.32 24.31 -8.29
N GLY A 742 0.43 24.85 -7.46
CA GLY A 742 -0.02 26.24 -7.47
C GLY A 742 0.96 27.26 -6.87
N TRP A 743 2.00 26.82 -6.13
CA TRP A 743 3.09 27.68 -5.71
C TRP A 743 4.02 27.96 -6.88
N GLN A 744 4.38 29.22 -7.08
CA GLN A 744 5.26 29.62 -8.18
C GLN A 744 6.29 30.64 -7.76
N ALA A 745 7.51 30.51 -8.29
CA ALA A 745 8.55 31.51 -8.21
C ALA A 745 8.45 32.49 -9.39
N SER A 746 8.81 33.76 -9.17
CA SER A 746 8.85 34.79 -10.23
C SER A 746 10.04 34.66 -11.18
N VAL A 747 10.95 33.74 -10.90
CA VAL A 747 12.11 33.42 -11.74
C VAL A 747 11.91 32.06 -12.38
N GLU A 748 12.52 31.86 -13.55
CA GLU A 748 12.50 30.56 -14.22
C GLU A 748 13.24 29.51 -13.38
N GLY A 749 12.59 28.36 -13.18
CA GLY A 749 13.15 27.25 -12.46
C GLY A 749 12.20 26.06 -12.43
N GLU A 750 12.77 24.87 -12.28
CA GLU A 750 11.99 23.64 -12.16
C GLU A 750 11.43 23.52 -10.75
N HIS A 751 10.11 23.39 -10.60
CA HIS A 751 9.43 23.24 -9.31
C HIS A 751 9.29 21.77 -8.94
N LEU A 752 9.86 21.33 -7.82
CA LEU A 752 9.84 19.94 -7.36
C LEU A 752 9.41 19.81 -5.90
N MET A 753 9.05 18.60 -5.50
CA MET A 753 8.84 18.25 -4.10
C MET A 753 10.18 17.89 -3.47
N ILE A 754 10.52 18.55 -2.37
CA ILE A 754 11.76 18.35 -1.60
C ILE A 754 11.41 17.97 -0.17
N ASN A 755 12.26 17.21 0.52
CA ASN A 755 12.09 16.73 1.89
C ASN A 755 10.77 15.98 2.12
N GLY A 756 10.22 15.38 1.06
CA GLY A 756 8.98 14.62 1.11
C GLY A 756 7.67 15.39 1.26
N PHE A 757 7.71 16.70 1.46
CA PHE A 757 6.51 17.53 1.53
C PHE A 757 6.73 18.98 1.07
N ALA A 758 7.96 19.50 1.02
CA ALA A 758 8.23 20.91 0.84
C ALA A 758 8.22 21.31 -0.64
N ASN A 759 8.03 22.60 -0.90
CA ASN A 759 8.24 23.15 -2.23
C ASN A 759 9.73 23.39 -2.45
N GLY A 760 10.21 23.11 -3.66
CA GLY A 760 11.59 23.38 -4.06
C GLY A 760 11.69 23.88 -5.48
N TRP A 761 12.65 24.78 -5.75
CA TRP A 761 12.94 25.23 -7.10
C TRP A 761 14.42 25.08 -7.44
N PHE A 762 14.73 24.52 -8.60
CA PHE A 762 16.07 24.64 -9.18
C PHE A 762 16.16 25.92 -10.02
N ILE A 763 16.89 26.90 -9.52
CA ILE A 763 16.96 28.25 -10.08
C ILE A 763 18.26 28.40 -10.87
N LYS A 764 18.13 28.73 -12.16
CA LYS A 764 19.27 28.92 -13.07
C LYS A 764 19.84 30.34 -13.06
N LYS A 765 19.09 31.31 -12.52
CA LYS A 765 19.45 32.72 -12.55
C LYS A 765 20.60 33.02 -11.57
N THR A 766 21.61 33.73 -12.05
CA THR A 766 22.77 34.19 -11.27
C THR A 766 22.71 35.69 -10.97
N GLY A 767 23.59 36.17 -10.10
CA GLY A 767 23.68 37.55 -9.63
C GLY A 767 22.76 37.87 -8.45
N ASP A 768 22.58 39.16 -8.20
CA ASP A 768 21.71 39.69 -7.15
C ASP A 768 20.32 39.97 -7.69
N TYR A 769 19.28 39.44 -7.05
CA TYR A 769 17.89 39.67 -7.48
C TYR A 769 16.89 39.30 -6.39
N GLN A 770 15.61 39.56 -6.68
CA GLN A 770 14.48 39.19 -5.84
C GLN A 770 13.65 38.09 -6.48
N ILE A 771 13.19 37.16 -5.66
CA ILE A 771 12.22 36.13 -6.01
C ILE A 771 10.94 36.38 -5.24
N ILE A 772 9.80 36.36 -5.95
CA ILE A 772 8.49 36.34 -5.34
C ILE A 772 7.94 34.92 -5.43
N LEU A 773 7.66 34.32 -4.27
CA LEU A 773 6.92 33.06 -4.17
C LEU A 773 5.45 33.39 -3.95
N ASP A 774 4.57 33.02 -4.88
CA ASP A 774 3.14 33.36 -4.87
C ASP A 774 2.26 32.13 -5.10
N PHE A 775 1.22 31.95 -4.29
CA PHE A 775 0.25 30.86 -4.46
C PHE A 775 -0.87 31.30 -5.42
N ARG A 776 -0.72 30.99 -6.71
CA ARG A 776 -1.65 31.45 -7.77
C ARG A 776 -3.12 31.08 -7.56
N PRO A 777 -3.48 29.88 -7.06
CA PRO A 777 -4.88 29.53 -6.84
C PRO A 777 -5.63 30.52 -5.92
N GLN A 778 -4.93 31.17 -4.99
CA GLN A 778 -5.53 32.18 -4.12
C GLN A 778 -6.07 33.39 -4.90
N LYS A 779 -5.38 33.82 -5.96
CA LYS A 779 -5.87 34.92 -6.83
C LYS A 779 -7.16 34.53 -7.55
N ILE A 780 -7.23 33.30 -8.06
CA ILE A 780 -8.42 32.79 -8.74
C ILE A 780 -9.59 32.76 -7.76
N TYR A 781 -9.37 32.24 -6.55
CA TYR A 781 -10.37 32.26 -5.48
C TYR A 781 -10.91 33.67 -5.19
N TYR A 782 -10.03 34.67 -5.03
CA TYR A 782 -10.47 36.04 -4.78
C TYR A 782 -11.27 36.64 -5.94
N ILE A 783 -10.91 36.34 -7.19
CA ILE A 783 -11.67 36.75 -8.37
C ILE A 783 -13.06 36.08 -8.38
N SER A 784 -13.11 34.76 -8.19
CA SER A 784 -14.37 33.99 -8.15
C SER A 784 -15.30 34.44 -7.02
N MET A 785 -14.73 34.73 -5.83
CA MET A 785 -15.49 35.26 -4.70
C MET A 785 -16.06 36.64 -5.02
N SER A 786 -15.27 37.53 -5.64
CA SER A 786 -15.72 38.87 -6.04
C SER A 786 -16.88 38.78 -7.05
N ILE A 787 -16.78 37.90 -8.04
CA ILE A 787 -17.86 37.64 -9.01
C ILE A 787 -19.11 37.10 -8.30
N SER A 788 -18.96 36.17 -7.36
CA SER A 788 -20.09 35.59 -6.62
C SER A 788 -20.82 36.61 -5.76
N VAL A 789 -20.07 37.50 -5.08
CA VAL A 789 -20.65 38.61 -4.29
C VAL A 789 -21.40 39.57 -5.22
N LEU A 790 -20.84 39.94 -6.36
CA LEU A 790 -21.52 40.80 -7.34
C LEU A 790 -22.81 40.15 -7.89
N ALA A 791 -22.78 38.85 -8.19
CA ALA A 791 -23.96 38.11 -8.62
C ALA A 791 -25.05 38.05 -7.51
N PHE A 792 -24.66 37.81 -6.26
CA PHE A 792 -25.58 37.83 -5.12
C PHE A 792 -26.21 39.22 -4.93
N LEU A 793 -25.42 40.29 -4.98
CA LEU A 793 -25.91 41.66 -4.82
C LEU A 793 -26.87 42.05 -5.95
N THR A 794 -26.55 41.70 -7.20
CA THR A 794 -27.43 41.96 -8.35
C THR A 794 -28.75 41.18 -8.25
N ALA A 795 -28.72 39.91 -7.85
CA ALA A 795 -29.92 39.13 -7.58
C ALA A 795 -30.76 39.73 -6.44
N MET A 796 -30.13 40.18 -5.36
CA MET A 796 -30.81 40.83 -4.24
C MET A 796 -31.48 42.15 -4.67
N ILE A 797 -30.78 43.00 -5.43
CA ILE A 797 -31.32 44.24 -5.99
C ILE A 797 -32.51 43.92 -6.92
N PHE A 798 -32.39 42.90 -7.75
CA PHE A 798 -33.48 42.45 -8.63
C PHE A 798 -34.72 42.03 -7.83
N LEU A 799 -34.57 41.21 -6.79
CA LEU A 799 -35.68 40.78 -5.93
C LEU A 799 -36.33 41.95 -5.18
N LEU A 800 -35.52 42.87 -4.64
CA LEU A 800 -36.03 44.06 -3.95
C LEU A 800 -36.77 45.01 -4.90
N SER A 801 -36.28 45.18 -6.14
CA SER A 801 -36.96 46.00 -7.15
C SER A 801 -38.31 45.40 -7.56
N LYS A 802 -38.41 44.06 -7.68
CA LYS A 802 -39.67 43.36 -7.97
C LYS A 802 -40.67 43.47 -6.81
N ARG A 803 -40.20 43.41 -5.56
CA ARG A 803 -41.04 43.60 -4.37
C ARG A 803 -41.65 45.00 -4.30
N ARG A 804 -40.84 46.06 -4.50
CA ARG A 804 -41.33 47.45 -4.54
C ARG A 804 -42.38 47.66 -5.64
N LYS A 805 -42.20 47.04 -6.81
CA LYS A 805 -43.16 47.14 -7.93
C LYS A 805 -44.50 46.45 -7.64
N ASN A 806 -44.51 45.44 -6.77
CA ASN A 806 -45.74 44.76 -6.33
C ASN A 806 -46.42 45.44 -5.14
N GLU A 807 -45.68 46.12 -4.27
CA GLU A 807 -46.24 46.92 -3.17
C GLU A 807 -46.95 48.20 -3.69
N GLY A 808 -46.54 48.76 -4.83
CA GLY A 808 -47.26 49.86 -5.51
C GLY A 808 -48.47 49.45 -6.36
N LYS A 809 -48.88 48.18 -6.34
CA LYS A 809 -50.06 47.63 -7.05
C LYS A 809 -51.13 47.04 -6.11
N LYS A 810 -50.98 47.22 -4.80
CA LYS A 810 -52.05 47.06 -3.81
C LYS A 810 -52.50 48.44 -3.36
#